data_AF-A0AB74CRW4-F1
#
_entry.id   AF-A0AB74CRW4-F1
#
_cell.length_a   1.000
_cell.length_b   1.000
_cell.length_c   1.000
_cell.angle_alpha   90.00
_cell.angle_beta   90.00
_cell.angle_gamma   90.00
#
_symmetry.space_group_name_H-M   'P 1'
#
loop_
_entity.id
_entity.type
_entity.pdbx_description
1 polymer ?
#
loop_
_entity_poly.entity_id
_entity_poly.type
_entity_poly.pdbx_seq_one_letter_code
_entity_poly.pdbx_strand_id
1 'polypeptide(L)'
;MKLTEGPYFIIIGVVITLMALHWLYRCLSSFFNTRHSCLGRTSPYHLFLRYLVYPRATFRLLQIDTLSPLGFVLLICYFGGTAIFNFVGATTTAEKGVRAAQLALANLIPLYFSSGREFGAHILGISLETYGIIHRTTGFMAALQAAIHVTIGYQNNAFNLSSPTGFNGLLGGCMLLSLLILPMVKRRVYEVFFITHLVCAVIALVAIWRHIDSSHSQSRRYILASLCGLTATGALQLLRILYRNVAVGRKSVRIVARPYSEDIVQAVLYIPRPWKVRAGERINLGVPFLGLFYLFQAHPFTIAWWEEDCEGNADSISLMFRARTGFTRKVLDCLEPDCEYWAWIDGPFGPSSPQNFGSSREIADFGHILMVTTGIGIAAQLPYIKELLRKYRNASVNTQTISLVWQLDRTGDWESARDWLQQLVKEDDGYMLKVAVYDPLRSDSPQEPRKIGHHELISLYGGEVNWADILAGEMGKRTGKLLVTADTLGIRIKPTEVRLRKEEDMPYAWHIDNHELKPLFEKQLSKHSVGAYMKLYVEVGHSFWAVRSQHGESSTEPSLKDQIEILRNENATLLQKLKLSEEYSAEVSQRKTELEFEVSNLQDAINASNSIISNYQQEIQQWTSTVKYYEAYCHQCTDELNQVISSLQRLKDCFPPIMCGEVIEF
;
A
#
# COMPACT_ATOMS: atom_id res chain seq x y z
N MET A 1 -18.35 22.37 33.81
CA MET A 1 -17.51 21.37 33.10
C MET A 1 -18.39 20.18 32.66
N LYS A 2 -19.38 20.43 31.77
CA LYS A 2 -20.36 19.44 31.23
C LYS A 2 -20.19 19.29 29.70
N LEU A 3 -18.96 19.26 29.22
CA LEU A 3 -18.63 19.22 27.78
C LEU A 3 -18.23 17.83 27.28
N THR A 4 -18.23 16.81 28.15
CA THR A 4 -17.68 15.47 27.86
C THR A 4 -18.72 14.35 27.78
N GLU A 5 -20.03 14.63 27.89
CA GLU A 5 -21.06 13.58 28.02
C GLU A 5 -21.74 13.16 26.72
N GLY A 6 -21.32 13.71 25.56
CA GLY A 6 -21.88 13.34 24.27
C GLY A 6 -20.97 12.38 23.50
N PRO A 7 -21.39 11.14 23.17
CA PRO A 7 -20.69 10.31 22.17
C PRO A 7 -20.59 11.00 20.79
N TYR A 8 -21.39 12.03 20.56
CA TYR A 8 -21.28 12.97 19.43
C TYR A 8 -19.97 13.74 19.37
N PHE A 9 -19.45 14.22 20.49
CA PHE A 9 -18.15 14.91 20.52
C PHE A 9 -17.00 13.97 20.18
N ILE A 10 -17.19 12.65 20.32
CA ILE A 10 -16.18 11.64 20.03
C ILE A 10 -16.18 11.32 18.53
N ILE A 11 -17.33 11.15 17.89
CA ILE A 11 -17.39 10.96 16.42
C ILE A 11 -17.04 12.27 15.71
N ILE A 12 -17.61 13.39 16.13
CA ILE A 12 -17.26 14.70 15.60
C ILE A 12 -15.79 14.96 15.90
N GLY A 13 -15.28 14.59 17.07
CA GLY A 13 -13.87 14.69 17.42
C GLY A 13 -12.97 13.83 16.54
N VAL A 14 -13.35 12.57 16.24
CA VAL A 14 -12.60 11.64 15.38
C VAL A 14 -12.69 12.04 13.90
N VAL A 15 -13.86 12.46 13.42
CA VAL A 15 -14.06 12.93 12.06
C VAL A 15 -13.38 14.30 11.87
N ILE A 16 -13.50 15.23 12.83
CA ILE A 16 -12.76 16.49 12.84
C ILE A 16 -11.27 16.23 13.01
N THR A 17 -10.81 15.26 13.82
CA THR A 17 -9.36 14.96 13.87
C THR A 17 -8.91 14.31 12.58
N LEU A 18 -9.66 13.41 11.95
CA LEU A 18 -9.28 12.84 10.65
C LEU A 18 -9.33 13.89 9.53
N MET A 19 -10.31 14.80 9.53
CA MET A 19 -10.40 15.92 8.59
C MET A 19 -9.37 17.01 8.88
N ALA A 20 -9.06 17.30 10.14
CA ALA A 20 -8.02 18.24 10.56
C ALA A 20 -6.63 17.65 10.37
N LEU A 21 -6.45 16.34 10.53
CA LEU A 21 -5.25 15.63 10.11
C LEU A 21 -5.14 15.70 8.59
N HIS A 22 -6.23 15.49 7.84
CA HIS A 22 -6.23 15.65 6.38
C HIS A 22 -5.96 17.10 5.94
N TRP A 23 -6.46 18.09 6.67
CA TRP A 23 -6.31 19.52 6.37
C TRP A 23 -4.95 20.06 6.81
N LEU A 24 -4.50 19.76 8.04
CA LEU A 24 -3.13 20.01 8.52
C LEU A 24 -2.12 19.32 7.59
N TYR A 25 -2.43 18.11 7.15
CA TYR A 25 -1.67 17.41 6.13
C TYR A 25 -1.63 18.19 4.81
N ARG A 26 -2.78 18.65 4.28
CA ARG A 26 -2.82 19.48 3.06
C ARG A 26 -2.08 20.81 3.24
N CYS A 27 -2.18 21.45 4.40
CA CYS A 27 -1.52 22.71 4.73
C CYS A 27 0.00 22.52 4.87
N LEU A 28 0.46 21.50 5.59
CA LEU A 28 1.88 21.13 5.67
C LEU A 28 2.42 20.77 4.28
N SER A 29 1.70 19.94 3.53
CA SER A 29 2.05 19.59 2.16
C SER A 29 2.14 20.82 1.26
N SER A 30 1.19 21.76 1.35
CA SER A 30 1.19 23.01 0.57
C SER A 30 2.31 23.97 1.00
N PHE A 31 2.59 24.05 2.30
CA PHE A 31 3.64 24.88 2.87
C PHE A 31 5.03 24.37 2.47
N PHE A 32 5.23 23.05 2.47
CA PHE A 32 6.46 22.42 2.02
C PHE A 32 6.63 22.43 0.50
N ASN A 33 5.53 22.44 -0.28
CA ASN A 33 5.55 22.46 -1.74
C ASN A 33 5.82 23.86 -2.33
N THR A 34 5.49 24.93 -1.60
CA THR A 34 5.65 26.32 -2.09
C THR A 34 7.04 26.93 -1.82
N ARG A 35 7.93 26.29 -1.05
CA ARG A 35 9.18 26.94 -0.58
C ARG A 35 10.53 26.35 -0.98
N HIS A 36 10.63 25.30 -1.81
CA HIS A 36 11.93 24.65 -2.01
C HIS A 36 12.28 24.30 -3.46
N SER A 37 12.57 25.33 -4.26
CA SER A 37 13.51 25.25 -5.38
C SER A 37 14.97 25.45 -4.94
N CYS A 38 15.24 26.10 -3.80
CA CYS A 38 16.60 26.52 -3.42
C CYS A 38 17.44 25.52 -2.60
N LEU A 39 16.83 24.51 -1.96
CA LEU A 39 17.53 23.61 -1.00
C LEU A 39 17.76 22.18 -1.50
N GLY A 40 17.37 21.86 -2.74
CA GLY A 40 17.69 20.57 -3.37
C GLY A 40 17.37 19.34 -2.50
N ARG A 41 18.36 18.44 -2.35
CA ARG A 41 18.25 17.11 -1.71
C ARG A 41 18.11 17.15 -0.17
N THR A 42 18.37 18.29 0.46
CA THR A 42 18.27 18.49 1.92
C THR A 42 16.96 19.17 2.34
N SER A 43 16.03 19.41 1.42
CA SER A 43 14.76 20.02 1.79
C SER A 43 13.99 19.13 2.79
N PRO A 44 13.37 19.72 3.83
CA PRO A 44 12.55 18.98 4.79
C PRO A 44 11.46 18.15 4.10
N TYR A 45 10.96 18.64 2.97
CA TYR A 45 10.02 17.96 2.09
C TYR A 45 10.60 16.69 1.44
N HIS A 46 11.82 16.75 0.90
CA HIS A 46 12.48 15.56 0.35
C HIS A 46 12.80 14.53 1.43
N LEU A 47 13.23 14.97 2.61
CA LEU A 47 13.48 14.08 3.76
C LEU A 47 12.18 13.44 4.24
N PHE A 48 11.09 14.21 4.34
CA PHE A 48 9.76 13.73 4.68
C PHE A 48 9.29 12.64 3.69
N LEU A 49 9.38 12.91 2.39
CA LEU A 49 9.02 11.91 1.38
C LEU A 49 9.91 10.66 1.45
N ARG A 50 11.24 10.85 1.54
CA ARG A 50 12.23 9.77 1.56
C ARG A 50 12.10 8.85 2.77
N TYR A 51 11.76 9.37 3.95
CA TYR A 51 11.76 8.59 5.19
C TYR A 51 10.36 8.23 5.71
N LEU A 52 9.32 9.01 5.39
CA LEU A 52 7.97 8.80 5.97
C LEU A 52 6.92 8.33 4.95
N VAL A 53 7.05 8.71 3.67
CA VAL A 53 6.01 8.43 2.65
C VAL A 53 6.40 7.29 1.72
N TYR A 54 7.61 7.32 1.15
CA TYR A 54 8.06 6.34 0.17
C TYR A 54 8.50 4.99 0.73
N PRO A 55 9.14 4.88 1.91
CA PRO A 55 9.50 3.58 2.45
C PRO A 55 8.23 2.78 2.67
N ARG A 56 8.13 1.63 2.01
CA ARG A 56 7.06 0.67 2.25
C ARG A 56 7.66 -0.47 3.05
N ALA A 57 7.38 -0.49 4.34
CA ALA A 57 7.71 -1.64 5.17
C ALA A 57 6.63 -2.70 4.95
N THR A 58 7.05 -3.95 4.79
CA THR A 58 6.12 -5.09 4.75
C THR A 58 5.80 -5.48 6.18
N PHE A 59 4.56 -5.25 6.61
CA PHE A 59 4.13 -5.53 7.98
C PHE A 59 2.97 -6.52 7.97
N ARG A 60 3.22 -7.80 8.25
CA ARG A 60 2.22 -8.87 8.13
C ARG A 60 1.10 -8.87 9.21
N LEU A 61 0.93 -7.79 9.96
CA LEU A 61 -0.18 -7.67 10.91
C LEU A 61 -1.45 -7.18 10.20
N LEU A 62 -2.62 -7.68 10.60
CA LEU A 62 -3.94 -7.25 10.08
C LEU A 62 -4.16 -7.46 8.56
N GLN A 63 -3.42 -8.37 7.92
CA GLN A 63 -3.41 -8.57 6.46
C GLN A 63 -3.04 -7.30 5.66
N ILE A 64 -2.28 -6.34 6.23
CA ILE A 64 -1.86 -5.12 5.53
C ILE A 64 -0.45 -5.33 4.95
N ASP A 65 -0.37 -5.73 3.68
CA ASP A 65 0.92 -6.15 3.11
C ASP A 65 1.98 -5.03 2.98
N THR A 66 1.55 -3.76 2.91
CA THR A 66 2.43 -2.58 2.76
C THR A 66 1.90 -1.41 3.60
N LEU A 67 2.73 -0.88 4.49
CA LEU A 67 2.40 0.33 5.25
C LEU A 67 3.59 1.30 5.24
N SER A 68 3.32 2.58 4.99
CA SER A 68 4.34 3.62 5.17
C SER A 68 4.56 3.91 6.66
N PRO A 69 5.74 4.39 7.07
CA PRO A 69 5.99 4.80 8.45
C PRO A 69 4.95 5.81 8.97
N LEU A 70 4.52 6.76 8.14
CA LEU A 70 3.42 7.67 8.48
C LEU A 70 2.11 6.91 8.75
N GLY A 71 1.75 5.96 7.88
CA GLY A 71 0.58 5.11 8.08
C GLY A 71 0.64 4.30 9.37
N PHE A 72 1.84 3.85 9.76
CA PHE A 72 2.07 3.14 11.02
C PHE A 72 1.84 4.03 12.24
N VAL A 73 2.37 5.26 12.24
CA VAL A 73 2.13 6.24 13.31
C VAL A 73 0.64 6.55 13.45
N LEU A 74 -0.06 6.78 12.32
CA LEU A 74 -1.50 7.02 12.33
C LEU A 74 -2.29 5.84 12.92
N LEU A 75 -1.88 4.61 12.62
CA LEU A 75 -2.48 3.41 13.17
C LEU A 75 -2.29 3.34 14.69
N ILE A 76 -1.08 3.58 15.19
CA ILE A 76 -0.80 3.61 16.63
C ILE A 76 -1.66 4.66 17.33
N CYS A 77 -1.73 5.88 16.78
CA CYS A 77 -2.56 6.94 17.35
C CYS A 77 -4.04 6.56 17.40
N TYR A 78 -4.56 5.91 16.36
CA TYR A 78 -5.95 5.44 16.31
C TYR A 78 -6.23 4.34 17.35
N PHE A 79 -5.34 3.36 17.49
CA PHE A 79 -5.46 2.30 18.49
C PHE A 79 -5.33 2.84 19.92
N GLY A 80 -4.32 3.69 20.16
CA GLY A 80 -4.10 4.35 21.45
C GLY A 80 -5.27 5.25 21.84
N GLY A 81 -5.80 6.04 20.90
CA GLY A 81 -7.00 6.85 21.12
C GLY A 81 -8.21 6.00 21.50
N THR A 82 -8.44 4.90 20.79
CA THR A 82 -9.54 3.97 21.10
C THR A 82 -9.39 3.34 22.49
N ALA A 83 -8.17 2.95 22.88
CA ALA A 83 -7.89 2.43 24.21
C ALA A 83 -8.14 3.49 25.31
N ILE A 84 -7.69 4.73 25.10
CA ILE A 84 -7.95 5.85 26.02
C ILE A 84 -9.46 6.03 26.23
N PHE A 85 -10.26 6.03 25.17
CA PHE A 85 -11.73 6.18 25.30
C PHE A 85 -12.40 5.02 26.05
N ASN A 86 -11.89 3.81 25.91
CA ASN A 86 -12.40 2.65 26.64
C ASN A 86 -12.12 2.73 28.15
N PHE A 87 -10.93 3.19 28.54
CA PHE A 87 -10.47 3.05 29.93
C PHE A 87 -10.50 4.34 30.74
N VAL A 88 -10.23 5.50 30.15
CA VAL A 88 -10.09 6.76 30.89
C VAL A 88 -11.47 7.26 31.33
N GLY A 89 -11.62 7.47 32.64
CA GLY A 89 -12.86 7.95 33.25
C GLY A 89 -13.97 6.91 33.33
N ALA A 90 -13.72 5.63 33.05
CA ALA A 90 -14.68 4.54 33.25
C ALA A 90 -14.40 3.84 34.59
N THR A 91 -15.33 3.93 35.53
CA THR A 91 -15.12 3.43 36.91
C THR A 91 -15.57 1.98 37.07
N THR A 92 -16.60 1.55 36.32
CA THR A 92 -17.16 0.18 36.41
C THR A 92 -16.81 -0.68 35.18
N THR A 93 -16.77 -2.00 35.37
CA THR A 93 -16.57 -2.96 34.28
C THR A 93 -17.73 -2.92 33.27
N ALA A 94 -18.96 -2.79 33.76
CA ALA A 94 -20.15 -2.65 32.92
C ALA A 94 -20.08 -1.40 32.03
N GLU A 95 -19.66 -0.25 32.57
CA GLU A 95 -19.47 0.98 31.79
C GLU A 95 -18.44 0.81 30.67
N LYS A 96 -17.30 0.16 30.95
CA LYS A 96 -16.29 -0.17 29.94
C LYS A 96 -16.87 -1.04 28.82
N GLY A 97 -17.74 -2.00 29.16
CA GLY A 97 -18.45 -2.84 28.19
C GLY A 97 -19.43 -2.06 27.31
N VAL A 98 -20.13 -1.06 27.85
CA VAL A 98 -21.02 -0.17 27.08
C VAL A 98 -20.22 0.75 26.15
N ARG A 99 -19.10 1.30 26.62
CA ARG A 99 -18.20 2.12 25.80
C ARG A 99 -17.60 1.32 24.65
N ALA A 100 -17.17 0.08 24.90
CA ALA A 100 -16.70 -0.84 23.86
C ALA A 100 -17.80 -1.09 22.81
N ALA A 101 -19.06 -1.32 23.23
CA ALA A 101 -20.18 -1.47 22.30
C ALA A 101 -20.38 -0.23 21.41
N GLN A 102 -20.32 0.97 21.99
CA GLN A 102 -20.45 2.22 21.24
C GLN A 102 -19.30 2.43 20.25
N LEU A 103 -18.07 2.12 20.63
CA LEU A 103 -16.91 2.17 19.74
C LEU A 103 -17.00 1.12 18.63
N ALA A 104 -17.55 -0.06 18.89
CA ALA A 104 -17.84 -1.05 17.85
C ALA A 104 -18.83 -0.48 16.82
N LEU A 105 -19.94 0.11 17.30
CA LEU A 105 -20.95 0.76 16.44
C LEU A 105 -20.39 1.95 15.65
N ALA A 106 -19.53 2.76 16.25
CA ALA A 106 -18.88 3.88 15.57
C ALA A 106 -18.03 3.41 14.38
N ASN A 107 -17.33 2.28 14.53
CA ASN A 107 -16.54 1.69 13.46
C ASN A 107 -17.37 1.01 12.38
N LEU A 108 -18.67 0.77 12.58
CA LEU A 108 -19.57 0.30 11.51
C LEU A 108 -19.83 1.39 10.46
N ILE A 109 -19.82 2.67 10.83
CA ILE A 109 -20.08 3.77 9.89
C ILE A 109 -19.14 3.72 8.67
N PRO A 110 -17.79 3.73 8.82
CA PRO A 110 -16.89 3.61 7.69
C PRO A 110 -16.95 2.25 6.98
N LEU A 111 -17.34 1.17 7.68
CA LEU A 111 -17.47 -0.17 7.09
C LEU A 111 -18.65 -0.27 6.12
N TYR A 112 -19.78 0.36 6.45
CA TYR A 112 -21.01 0.37 5.65
C TYR A 112 -21.15 1.63 4.79
N PHE A 113 -20.13 2.49 4.72
CA PHE A 113 -20.21 3.73 3.96
C PHE A 113 -20.50 3.52 2.47
N SER A 114 -19.92 2.49 1.84
CA SER A 114 -20.10 2.16 0.42
C SER A 114 -20.17 0.65 0.22
N SER A 115 -21.02 0.21 -0.72
CA SER A 115 -21.16 -1.20 -1.09
C SER A 115 -19.91 -1.73 -1.84
N GLY A 116 -19.26 -0.87 -2.63
CA GLY A 116 -18.04 -1.17 -3.39
C GLY A 116 -16.83 -0.38 -2.91
N ARG A 117 -15.66 -1.03 -2.86
CA ARG A 117 -14.39 -0.40 -2.44
C ARG A 117 -13.91 0.66 -3.44
N GLU A 118 -14.03 0.40 -4.74
CA GLU A 118 -13.64 1.35 -5.80
C GLU A 118 -14.52 2.60 -5.77
N PHE A 119 -15.84 2.42 -5.65
CA PHE A 119 -16.78 3.53 -5.57
C PHE A 119 -16.62 4.35 -4.28
N GLY A 120 -16.42 3.68 -3.15
CA GLY A 120 -16.16 4.35 -1.86
C GLY A 120 -14.86 5.15 -1.88
N ALA A 121 -13.79 4.58 -2.46
CA ALA A 121 -12.52 5.28 -2.65
C ALA A 121 -12.67 6.50 -3.56
N HIS A 122 -13.46 6.37 -4.63
CA HIS A 122 -13.73 7.46 -5.58
C HIS A 122 -14.51 8.62 -4.95
N ILE A 123 -15.59 8.35 -4.19
CA ILE A 123 -16.35 9.40 -3.48
C ILE A 123 -15.45 10.15 -2.49
N LEU A 124 -14.60 9.43 -1.77
CA LEU A 124 -13.71 10.03 -0.77
C LEU A 124 -12.46 10.69 -1.39
N GLY A 125 -12.23 10.52 -2.70
CA GLY A 125 -11.04 11.04 -3.38
C GLY A 125 -9.72 10.45 -2.84
N ILE A 126 -9.74 9.22 -2.33
CA ILE A 126 -8.56 8.52 -1.79
C ILE A 126 -8.21 7.32 -2.66
N SER A 127 -6.96 6.86 -2.59
CA SER A 127 -6.57 5.64 -3.31
C SER A 127 -7.31 4.40 -2.80
N LEU A 128 -7.51 3.41 -3.69
CA LEU A 128 -8.10 2.12 -3.35
C LEU A 128 -7.32 1.39 -2.24
N GLU A 129 -6.00 1.56 -2.22
CA GLU A 129 -5.11 1.01 -1.19
C GLU A 129 -5.46 1.63 0.18
N THR A 130 -5.53 2.97 0.24
CA THR A 130 -5.91 3.71 1.46
C THR A 130 -7.30 3.29 1.95
N TYR A 131 -8.29 3.25 1.06
CA TYR A 131 -9.65 2.79 1.40
C TYR A 131 -9.63 1.36 1.96
N GLY A 132 -8.82 0.49 1.36
CA GLY A 132 -8.59 -0.88 1.83
C GLY A 132 -7.96 -0.98 3.21
N ILE A 133 -7.03 -0.09 3.54
CA ILE A 133 -6.44 0.00 4.88
C ILE A 133 -7.51 0.44 5.88
N ILE A 134 -8.28 1.50 5.56
CA ILE A 134 -9.36 2.00 6.43
C ILE A 134 -10.40 0.90 6.72
N HIS A 135 -10.90 0.23 5.68
CA HIS A 135 -11.90 -0.85 5.82
C HIS A 135 -11.37 -2.01 6.69
N ARG A 136 -10.13 -2.47 6.47
CA ARG A 136 -9.54 -3.56 7.29
C ARG A 136 -9.32 -3.13 8.75
N THR A 137 -8.79 -1.93 8.97
CA THR A 137 -8.49 -1.42 10.31
C THR A 137 -9.75 -1.20 11.12
N THR A 138 -10.78 -0.57 10.54
CA THR A 138 -12.07 -0.34 11.20
C THR A 138 -12.83 -1.64 11.43
N GLY A 139 -12.73 -2.61 10.51
CA GLY A 139 -13.30 -3.95 10.66
C GLY A 139 -12.69 -4.73 11.83
N PHE A 140 -11.36 -4.71 11.92
CA PHE A 140 -10.66 -5.30 13.06
C PHE A 140 -11.04 -4.61 14.36
N MET A 141 -11.08 -3.28 14.39
CA MET A 141 -11.43 -2.54 15.60
C MET A 141 -12.88 -2.82 16.02
N ALA A 142 -13.83 -2.87 15.09
CA ALA A 142 -15.21 -3.23 15.38
C ALA A 142 -15.33 -4.63 15.99
N ALA A 143 -14.62 -5.62 15.43
CA ALA A 143 -14.61 -6.98 15.96
C ALA A 143 -13.92 -7.06 17.35
N LEU A 144 -12.81 -6.36 17.56
CA LEU A 144 -12.11 -6.30 18.84
C LEU A 144 -12.99 -5.69 19.93
N GLN A 145 -13.65 -4.56 19.64
CA GLN A 145 -14.54 -3.89 20.57
C GLN A 145 -15.81 -4.72 20.86
N ALA A 146 -16.35 -5.39 19.85
CA ALA A 146 -17.44 -6.36 20.03
C ALA A 146 -17.01 -7.53 20.92
N ALA A 147 -15.80 -8.07 20.76
CA ALA A 147 -15.29 -9.14 21.60
C ALA A 147 -15.14 -8.70 23.07
N ILE A 148 -14.64 -7.48 23.32
CA ILE A 148 -14.59 -6.89 24.67
C ILE A 148 -16.00 -6.77 25.27
N HIS A 149 -16.95 -6.24 24.50
CA HIS A 149 -18.35 -6.11 24.94
C HIS A 149 -18.99 -7.46 25.28
N VAL A 150 -18.84 -8.46 24.41
CA VAL A 150 -19.36 -9.83 24.62
C VAL A 150 -18.72 -10.47 25.86
N THR A 151 -17.42 -10.32 26.05
CA THR A 151 -16.70 -10.90 27.21
C THR A 151 -17.16 -10.29 28.52
N ILE A 152 -17.27 -8.96 28.59
CA ILE A 152 -17.76 -8.25 29.78
C ILE A 152 -19.24 -8.60 30.03
N GLY A 153 -20.05 -8.67 28.97
CA GLY A 153 -21.45 -9.07 29.04
C GLY A 153 -21.60 -10.46 29.68
N TYR A 154 -20.84 -11.43 29.22
CA TYR A 154 -20.83 -12.80 29.76
C TYR A 154 -20.42 -12.86 31.23
N GLN A 155 -19.40 -12.11 31.63
CA GLN A 155 -18.91 -12.08 33.01
C GLN A 155 -19.94 -11.48 33.99
N ASN A 156 -20.69 -10.48 33.53
CA ASN A 156 -21.67 -9.79 34.37
C ASN A 156 -23.03 -10.51 34.42
N ASN A 157 -23.45 -11.15 33.32
CA ASN A 157 -24.66 -11.96 33.23
C ASN A 157 -24.42 -13.09 32.23
N ALA A 158 -24.55 -14.35 32.67
CA ALA A 158 -24.51 -15.48 31.74
C ALA A 158 -25.54 -15.29 30.61
N PHE A 159 -25.16 -15.59 29.36
CA PHE A 159 -26.02 -15.34 28.21
C PHE A 159 -27.34 -16.12 28.33
N ASN A 160 -28.46 -15.40 28.39
CA ASN A 160 -29.77 -16.01 28.24
C ASN A 160 -30.12 -16.09 26.74
N LEU A 161 -29.77 -17.21 26.10
CA LEU A 161 -30.04 -17.46 24.69
C LEU A 161 -31.53 -17.61 24.36
N SER A 162 -32.37 -17.86 25.37
CA SER A 162 -33.82 -17.87 25.21
C SER A 162 -34.39 -16.46 25.01
N SER A 163 -33.64 -15.42 25.40
CA SER A 163 -34.03 -14.03 25.14
C SER A 163 -33.67 -13.63 23.70
N PRO A 164 -34.58 -12.99 22.94
CA PRO A 164 -34.28 -12.48 21.60
C PRO A 164 -33.06 -11.55 21.59
N THR A 165 -32.90 -10.72 22.62
CA THR A 165 -31.78 -9.78 22.77
C THR A 165 -30.44 -10.50 22.89
N GLY A 166 -30.36 -11.55 23.73
CA GLY A 166 -29.14 -12.35 23.93
C GLY A 166 -28.76 -13.13 22.68
N PHE A 167 -29.72 -13.78 22.02
CA PHE A 167 -29.49 -14.51 20.78
C PHE A 167 -28.96 -13.60 19.66
N ASN A 168 -29.61 -12.46 19.41
CA ASN A 168 -29.21 -11.52 18.36
C ASN A 168 -27.84 -10.87 18.66
N GLY A 169 -27.52 -10.64 19.93
CA GLY A 169 -26.20 -10.13 20.34
C GLY A 169 -25.08 -11.12 20.03
N LEU A 170 -25.27 -12.40 20.40
CA LEU A 170 -24.30 -13.45 20.09
C LEU A 170 -24.18 -13.67 18.58
N LEU A 171 -25.30 -13.71 17.84
CA LEU A 171 -25.31 -13.83 16.39
C LEU A 171 -24.52 -12.70 15.73
N GLY A 172 -24.73 -11.45 16.15
CA GLY A 172 -23.98 -10.29 15.67
C GLY A 172 -22.48 -10.41 15.94
N GLY A 173 -22.09 -10.84 17.14
CA GLY A 173 -20.68 -11.12 17.49
C GLY A 173 -20.05 -12.20 16.61
N CYS A 174 -20.75 -13.32 16.40
CA CYS A 174 -20.29 -14.40 15.53
C CYS A 174 -20.14 -13.95 14.06
N MET A 175 -21.07 -13.13 13.56
CA MET A 175 -20.96 -12.59 12.20
C MET A 175 -19.78 -11.61 12.06
N LEU A 176 -19.56 -10.71 13.02
CA LEU A 176 -18.38 -9.82 13.03
C LEU A 176 -17.07 -10.59 13.09
N LEU A 177 -17.00 -11.66 13.89
CA LEU A 177 -15.84 -12.57 13.93
C LEU A 177 -15.65 -13.28 12.58
N SER A 178 -16.73 -13.78 11.98
CA SER A 178 -16.68 -14.44 10.67
C SER A 178 -16.16 -13.49 9.59
N LEU A 179 -16.62 -12.23 9.58
CA LEU A 179 -16.15 -11.20 8.65
C LEU A 179 -14.65 -10.91 8.77
N LEU A 180 -14.08 -11.08 9.97
CA LEU A 180 -12.64 -10.96 10.20
C LEU A 180 -11.83 -12.15 9.66
N ILE A 181 -12.42 -13.36 9.71
CA ILE A 181 -11.76 -14.62 9.31
C ILE A 181 -11.87 -14.87 7.80
N LEU A 182 -13.02 -14.59 7.18
CA LEU A 182 -13.30 -14.86 5.76
C LEU A 182 -12.21 -14.35 4.77
N PRO A 183 -11.59 -13.16 4.97
CA PRO A 183 -10.54 -12.70 4.05
C PRO A 183 -9.30 -13.60 4.00
N MET A 184 -9.12 -14.52 4.96
CA MET A 184 -8.04 -15.52 4.92
C MET A 184 -8.24 -16.57 3.81
N VAL A 185 -9.48 -16.87 3.43
CA VAL A 185 -9.81 -17.84 2.37
C VAL A 185 -9.95 -17.23 0.98
N LYS A 186 -9.90 -15.89 0.85
CA LYS A 186 -10.08 -15.16 -0.43
C LYS A 186 -9.14 -15.61 -1.55
N ARG A 187 -7.96 -16.14 -1.19
CA ARG A 187 -6.93 -16.58 -2.14
C ARG A 187 -7.25 -17.92 -2.81
N ARG A 188 -8.18 -18.71 -2.24
CA ARG A 188 -8.57 -20.02 -2.78
C ARG A 188 -9.82 -19.91 -3.64
N VAL A 189 -10.82 -19.15 -3.18
CA VAL A 189 -12.12 -19.00 -3.83
C VAL A 189 -12.62 -17.56 -3.70
N TYR A 190 -12.19 -16.67 -4.61
CA TYR A 190 -12.51 -15.25 -4.55
C TYR A 190 -14.02 -14.98 -4.63
N GLU A 191 -14.72 -15.64 -5.55
CA GLU A 191 -16.17 -15.46 -5.77
C GLU A 191 -16.99 -15.86 -4.53
N VAL A 192 -16.68 -17.00 -3.92
CA VAL A 192 -17.33 -17.48 -2.68
C VAL A 192 -17.04 -16.55 -1.52
N PHE A 193 -15.79 -16.11 -1.36
CA PHE A 193 -15.41 -15.15 -0.34
C PHE A 193 -16.23 -13.85 -0.44
N PHE A 194 -16.35 -13.29 -1.64
CA PHE A 194 -17.05 -12.03 -1.85
C PHE A 194 -18.53 -12.13 -1.45
N ILE A 195 -19.23 -13.17 -1.91
CA ILE A 195 -20.66 -13.36 -1.63
C ILE A 195 -20.89 -13.63 -0.13
N THR A 196 -20.11 -14.53 0.47
CA THR A 196 -20.24 -14.88 1.89
C THR A 196 -19.95 -13.69 2.81
N HIS A 197 -18.95 -12.88 2.50
CA HIS A 197 -18.65 -11.67 3.26
C HIS A 197 -19.80 -10.67 3.21
N LEU A 198 -20.41 -10.47 2.04
CA LEU A 198 -21.58 -9.59 1.90
C LEU A 198 -22.79 -10.10 2.71
N VAL A 199 -23.11 -11.39 2.61
CA VAL A 199 -24.22 -12.01 3.35
C VAL A 199 -23.99 -11.90 4.86
N CYS A 200 -22.79 -12.20 5.35
CA CYS A 200 -22.44 -12.06 6.76
C CYS A 200 -22.56 -10.60 7.25
N ALA A 201 -22.20 -9.61 6.43
CA ALA A 201 -22.35 -8.20 6.78
C ALA A 201 -23.83 -7.82 6.94
N VAL A 202 -24.68 -8.22 6.00
CA VAL A 202 -26.13 -7.96 6.10
C VAL A 202 -26.72 -8.61 7.36
N ILE A 203 -26.39 -9.87 7.64
CA ILE A 203 -26.87 -10.57 8.83
C ILE A 203 -26.35 -9.90 10.11
N ALA A 204 -25.07 -9.49 10.15
CA ALA A 204 -24.50 -8.76 11.29
C ALA A 204 -25.29 -7.47 11.56
N LEU A 205 -25.57 -6.67 10.53
CA LEU A 205 -26.29 -5.40 10.70
C LEU A 205 -27.72 -5.62 11.25
N VAL A 206 -28.44 -6.61 10.72
CA VAL A 206 -29.80 -6.96 11.17
C VAL A 206 -29.79 -7.52 12.60
N ALA A 207 -28.84 -8.39 12.93
CA ALA A 207 -28.70 -8.96 14.27
C ALA A 207 -28.38 -7.87 15.30
N ILE A 208 -27.45 -6.95 14.98
CA ILE A 208 -27.11 -5.83 15.85
C ILE A 208 -28.32 -4.90 16.04
N TRP A 209 -29.10 -4.62 14.98
CA TRP A 209 -30.33 -3.83 15.11
C TRP A 209 -31.33 -4.45 16.07
N ARG A 210 -31.55 -5.77 15.98
CA ARG A 210 -32.46 -6.52 16.86
C ARG A 210 -31.94 -6.68 18.29
N HIS A 211 -30.61 -6.64 18.47
CA HIS A 211 -29.98 -6.68 19.78
C HIS A 211 -30.15 -5.36 20.57
N ILE A 212 -30.24 -4.22 19.89
CA ILE A 212 -30.34 -2.91 20.55
C ILE A 212 -31.79 -2.58 20.93
N ASP A 213 -32.04 -2.57 22.24
CA ASP A 213 -33.32 -2.15 22.80
C ASP A 213 -33.67 -0.70 22.40
N SER A 214 -34.96 -0.44 22.29
CA SER A 214 -35.58 0.85 21.94
C SER A 214 -35.26 1.99 22.88
N SER A 215 -34.95 1.67 24.13
CA SER A 215 -34.47 2.61 25.15
C SER A 215 -33.11 3.23 24.80
N HIS A 216 -32.25 2.54 24.05
CA HIS A 216 -30.91 3.01 23.67
C HIS A 216 -30.93 3.83 22.36
N SER A 217 -31.56 5.00 22.42
CA SER A 217 -31.71 5.92 21.27
C SER A 217 -30.39 6.33 20.61
N GLN A 218 -29.29 6.42 21.38
CA GLN A 218 -27.96 6.77 20.88
C GLN A 218 -27.38 5.69 19.96
N SER A 219 -27.36 4.45 20.43
CA SER A 219 -26.80 3.29 19.70
C SER A 219 -27.55 3.05 18.37
N ARG A 220 -28.86 3.30 18.33
CA ARG A 220 -29.66 3.21 17.10
C ARG A 220 -29.29 4.26 16.05
N ARG A 221 -28.87 5.46 16.46
CA ARG A 221 -28.46 6.52 15.52
C ARG A 221 -27.19 6.14 14.75
N TYR A 222 -26.27 5.37 15.34
CA TYR A 222 -25.09 4.84 14.63
C TYR A 222 -25.45 3.87 13.50
N ILE A 223 -26.38 2.95 13.77
CA ILE A 223 -26.85 1.99 12.77
C ILE A 223 -27.63 2.72 11.68
N LEU A 224 -28.48 3.67 12.06
CA LEU A 224 -29.20 4.48 11.10
C LEU A 224 -28.24 5.29 10.21
N ALA A 225 -27.18 5.88 10.77
CA ALA A 225 -26.16 6.57 9.99
C ALA A 225 -25.44 5.63 9.01
N SER A 226 -25.10 4.41 9.46
CA SER A 226 -24.49 3.37 8.63
C SER A 226 -25.41 2.94 7.48
N LEU A 227 -26.70 2.74 7.77
CA LEU A 227 -27.72 2.38 6.79
C LEU A 227 -27.96 3.51 5.79
N CYS A 228 -28.12 4.75 6.26
CA CYS A 228 -28.27 5.92 5.40
C CYS A 228 -27.07 6.09 4.47
N GLY A 229 -25.85 5.92 4.99
CA GLY A 229 -24.61 5.95 4.20
C GLY A 229 -24.64 4.90 3.09
N LEU A 230 -24.89 3.63 3.45
CA LEU A 230 -24.96 2.53 2.49
C LEU A 230 -26.03 2.74 1.42
N THR A 231 -27.24 3.17 1.80
CA THR A 231 -28.34 3.38 0.87
C THR A 231 -28.08 4.58 -0.05
N ALA A 232 -27.53 5.66 0.48
CA ALA A 232 -27.24 6.86 -0.30
C ALA A 232 -26.13 6.60 -1.32
N THR A 233 -25.01 5.99 -0.90
CA THR A 233 -23.92 5.66 -1.83
C THR A 233 -24.32 4.55 -2.80
N GLY A 234 -25.08 3.54 -2.36
CA GLY A 234 -25.61 2.50 -3.24
C GLY A 234 -26.55 3.06 -4.30
N ALA A 235 -27.46 3.96 -3.94
CA ALA A 235 -28.35 4.62 -4.89
C ALA A 235 -27.57 5.49 -5.89
N LEU A 236 -26.56 6.24 -5.43
CA LEU A 236 -25.68 7.03 -6.31
C LEU A 236 -24.90 6.14 -7.28
N GLN A 237 -24.39 5.00 -6.81
CA GLN A 237 -23.68 4.05 -7.67
C GLN A 237 -24.62 3.46 -8.71
N LEU A 238 -25.81 3.02 -8.31
CA LEU A 238 -26.81 2.48 -9.23
C LEU A 238 -27.23 3.52 -10.26
N LEU A 239 -27.52 4.76 -9.85
CA LEU A 239 -27.86 5.86 -10.74
C LEU A 239 -26.73 6.13 -11.75
N ARG A 240 -25.48 6.13 -11.29
CA ARG A 240 -24.30 6.30 -12.15
C ARG A 240 -24.17 5.17 -13.17
N ILE A 241 -24.34 3.91 -12.74
CA ILE A 241 -24.31 2.74 -13.62
C ILE A 241 -25.42 2.86 -14.66
N LEU A 242 -26.65 3.15 -14.26
CA LEU A 242 -27.78 3.33 -15.17
C LEU A 242 -27.52 4.47 -16.17
N TYR A 243 -27.08 5.63 -15.68
CA TYR A 243 -26.72 6.76 -16.52
C TYR A 243 -25.64 6.41 -17.54
N ARG A 244 -24.60 5.66 -17.13
CA ARG A 244 -23.46 5.30 -17.99
C ARG A 244 -23.82 4.27 -19.05
N ASN A 245 -24.66 3.29 -18.73
CA ASN A 245 -24.95 2.15 -19.59
C ASN A 245 -26.18 2.34 -20.47
N VAL A 246 -27.08 3.27 -20.12
CA VAL A 246 -28.33 3.52 -20.84
C VAL A 246 -28.39 4.97 -21.32
N ALA A 247 -28.56 5.13 -22.63
CA ALA A 247 -28.82 6.41 -23.26
C ALA A 247 -30.02 6.29 -24.20
N VAL A 248 -30.92 7.25 -24.12
CA VAL A 248 -32.11 7.32 -24.99
C VAL A 248 -31.63 7.46 -26.44
N GLY A 249 -32.09 6.58 -27.32
CA GLY A 249 -31.76 6.61 -28.75
C GLY A 249 -30.38 6.03 -29.13
N ARG A 250 -29.64 5.40 -28.20
CA ARG A 250 -28.38 4.69 -28.50
C ARG A 250 -28.42 3.26 -27.99
N LYS A 251 -27.65 2.36 -28.61
CA LYS A 251 -27.45 0.99 -28.08
C LYS A 251 -26.77 1.07 -26.70
N SER A 252 -27.18 0.21 -25.76
CA SER A 252 -26.42 0.01 -24.52
C SER A 252 -25.01 -0.48 -24.78
N VAL A 253 -24.16 -0.51 -23.74
CA VAL A 253 -22.77 -0.94 -23.86
C VAL A 253 -22.67 -2.33 -24.50
N ARG A 254 -21.83 -2.42 -25.54
CA ARG A 254 -21.54 -3.66 -26.26
C ARG A 254 -20.10 -4.07 -26.06
N ILE A 255 -19.86 -5.36 -25.88
CA ILE A 255 -18.53 -5.97 -25.84
C ILE A 255 -18.32 -6.83 -27.08
N VAL A 256 -17.14 -6.71 -27.68
CA VAL A 256 -16.63 -7.56 -28.75
C VAL A 256 -15.30 -8.16 -28.30
N ALA A 257 -15.20 -9.48 -28.29
CA ALA A 257 -13.98 -10.18 -27.90
C ALA A 257 -13.15 -10.55 -29.13
N ARG A 258 -11.85 -10.23 -29.09
CA ARG A 258 -10.86 -10.60 -30.10
C ARG A 258 -9.77 -11.44 -29.46
N PRO A 259 -9.75 -12.77 -29.69
CA PRO A 259 -8.67 -13.62 -29.21
C PRO A 259 -7.43 -13.46 -30.09
N TYR A 260 -6.23 -13.46 -29.50
CA TYR A 260 -4.96 -13.42 -30.23
C TYR A 260 -4.22 -14.75 -30.15
N SER A 261 -3.79 -15.14 -28.94
CA SER A 261 -3.29 -16.48 -28.64
C SER A 261 -4.30 -17.24 -27.78
N GLU A 262 -4.05 -18.53 -27.50
CA GLU A 262 -4.97 -19.41 -26.74
C GLU A 262 -5.46 -18.81 -25.41
N ASP A 263 -4.70 -17.88 -24.82
CA ASP A 263 -5.03 -17.29 -23.53
C ASP A 263 -5.21 -15.76 -23.54
N ILE A 264 -4.95 -15.02 -24.62
CA ILE A 264 -5.01 -13.53 -24.60
C ILE A 264 -6.25 -13.02 -25.32
N VAL A 265 -7.02 -12.17 -24.62
CA VAL A 265 -8.23 -11.55 -25.13
C VAL A 265 -8.09 -10.03 -25.11
N GLN A 266 -8.34 -9.41 -26.26
CA GLN A 266 -8.65 -7.99 -26.36
C GLN A 266 -10.17 -7.83 -26.41
N ALA A 267 -10.74 -7.22 -25.38
CA ALA A 267 -12.17 -6.92 -25.33
C ALA A 267 -12.41 -5.44 -25.67
N VAL A 268 -13.06 -5.18 -26.79
CA VAL A 268 -13.45 -3.83 -27.22
C VAL A 268 -14.86 -3.53 -26.72
N LEU A 269 -15.01 -2.40 -26.03
CA LEU A 269 -16.26 -1.92 -25.45
C LEU A 269 -16.71 -0.67 -26.21
N TYR A 270 -17.90 -0.71 -26.78
CA TYR A 270 -18.56 0.45 -27.39
C TYR A 270 -19.48 1.10 -26.37
N ILE A 271 -19.28 2.39 -26.09
CA ILE A 271 -19.93 3.08 -24.97
C ILE A 271 -20.93 4.14 -25.44
N PRO A 272 -22.17 4.14 -24.92
CA PRO A 272 -23.20 5.08 -25.38
C PRO A 272 -22.93 6.53 -24.96
N ARG A 273 -22.17 6.72 -23.87
CA ARG A 273 -21.79 8.01 -23.33
C ARG A 273 -20.26 8.11 -23.23
N PRO A 274 -19.60 8.55 -24.32
CA PRO A 274 -18.17 8.83 -24.36
C PRO A 274 -17.71 9.75 -23.22
N TRP A 275 -16.48 9.56 -22.78
CA TRP A 275 -15.81 10.50 -21.87
C TRP A 275 -14.32 10.59 -22.21
N LYS A 276 -13.68 11.66 -21.74
CA LYS A 276 -12.23 11.81 -21.86
C LYS A 276 -11.50 10.87 -20.91
N VAL A 277 -10.98 9.77 -21.46
CA VAL A 277 -10.22 8.77 -20.71
C VAL A 277 -8.86 9.33 -20.27
N ARG A 278 -8.44 8.98 -19.06
CA ARG A 278 -7.10 9.27 -18.52
C ARG A 278 -6.28 7.99 -18.39
N ALA A 279 -4.97 8.08 -18.60
CA ALA A 279 -4.06 6.96 -18.48
C ALA A 279 -4.09 6.37 -17.06
N GLY A 280 -4.25 5.05 -16.95
CA GLY A 280 -4.39 4.35 -15.67
C GLY A 280 -5.82 4.32 -15.11
N GLU A 281 -6.81 4.82 -15.85
CA GLU A 281 -8.22 4.56 -15.56
C GLU A 281 -8.54 3.07 -15.64
N ARG A 282 -9.47 2.66 -14.79
CA ARG A 282 -9.99 1.29 -14.68
C ARG A 282 -11.50 1.32 -14.73
N ILE A 283 -12.09 0.22 -15.17
CA ILE A 283 -13.54 0.00 -15.15
C ILE A 283 -13.84 -1.37 -14.56
N ASN A 284 -14.98 -1.51 -13.90
CA ASN A 284 -15.50 -2.83 -13.57
C ASN A 284 -16.43 -3.28 -14.69
N LEU A 285 -16.12 -4.43 -15.29
CA LEU A 285 -16.88 -5.03 -16.38
C LEU A 285 -17.78 -6.15 -15.86
N GLY A 286 -19.06 -6.10 -16.19
CA GLY A 286 -20.02 -7.19 -16.03
C GLY A 286 -20.52 -7.65 -17.39
N VAL A 287 -20.59 -8.98 -17.58
CA VAL A 287 -21.16 -9.59 -18.80
C VAL A 287 -22.31 -10.52 -18.40
N PRO A 288 -23.55 -10.02 -18.40
CA PRO A 288 -24.75 -10.76 -17.97
C PRO A 288 -24.94 -12.12 -18.65
N PHE A 289 -24.49 -12.25 -19.90
CA PHE A 289 -24.65 -13.47 -20.70
C PHE A 289 -23.91 -14.69 -20.11
N LEU A 290 -22.91 -14.49 -19.26
CA LEU A 290 -22.10 -15.58 -18.68
C LEU A 290 -22.81 -16.39 -17.57
N GLY A 291 -24.01 -15.97 -17.16
CA GLY A 291 -24.89 -16.71 -16.25
C GLY A 291 -25.44 -15.89 -15.07
N LEU A 292 -26.42 -16.47 -14.37
CA LEU A 292 -27.15 -15.82 -13.26
C LEU A 292 -26.24 -15.27 -12.14
N PHE A 293 -25.17 -15.99 -11.80
CA PHE A 293 -24.22 -15.56 -10.77
C PHE A 293 -23.31 -14.41 -11.24
N TYR A 294 -23.11 -14.22 -12.55
CA TYR A 294 -22.28 -13.15 -13.11
C TYR A 294 -23.06 -11.85 -13.39
N LEU A 295 -24.39 -11.87 -13.30
CA LEU A 295 -25.24 -10.67 -13.39
C LEU A 295 -24.86 -9.61 -12.35
N PHE A 296 -24.44 -10.04 -11.16
CA PHE A 296 -24.10 -9.17 -10.04
C PHE A 296 -22.59 -9.12 -9.75
N GLN A 297 -21.76 -9.69 -10.63
CA GLN A 297 -20.31 -9.69 -10.49
C GLN A 297 -19.68 -8.78 -11.55
N ALA A 298 -19.05 -7.71 -11.10
CA ALA A 298 -18.27 -6.83 -11.95
C ALA A 298 -16.77 -7.00 -11.63
N HIS A 299 -15.95 -7.16 -12.67
CA HIS A 299 -14.52 -7.45 -12.54
C HIS A 299 -13.68 -6.24 -12.97
N PRO A 300 -12.70 -5.81 -12.15
CA PRO A 300 -11.88 -4.63 -12.47
C PRO A 300 -10.88 -4.93 -13.58
N PHE A 301 -10.85 -4.06 -14.59
CA PHE A 301 -9.85 -4.06 -15.66
C PHE A 301 -9.30 -2.66 -15.88
N THR A 302 -8.01 -2.57 -16.15
CA THR A 302 -7.37 -1.34 -16.60
C THR A 302 -7.69 -1.12 -18.07
N ILE A 303 -8.02 0.13 -18.41
CA ILE A 303 -8.17 0.54 -19.79
C ILE A 303 -6.81 0.44 -20.47
N ALA A 304 -6.67 -0.44 -21.45
CA ALA A 304 -5.41 -0.64 -22.17
C ALA A 304 -5.28 0.32 -23.37
N TRP A 305 -6.41 0.64 -24.00
CA TRP A 305 -6.48 1.53 -25.16
C TRP A 305 -7.87 2.15 -25.29
N TRP A 306 -7.99 3.24 -26.06
CA TRP A 306 -9.27 3.86 -26.41
C TRP A 306 -9.20 4.54 -27.77
N GLU A 307 -10.29 4.53 -28.53
CA GLU A 307 -10.44 5.34 -29.74
C GLU A 307 -11.33 6.55 -29.46
N GLU A 308 -10.98 7.69 -30.05
CA GLU A 308 -11.65 8.96 -29.78
C GLU A 308 -12.59 9.37 -30.91
N ASP A 309 -13.68 10.00 -30.53
CA ASP A 309 -14.57 10.73 -31.43
C ASP A 309 -13.98 12.09 -31.83
N CYS A 310 -14.72 12.83 -32.66
CA CYS A 310 -14.33 14.18 -33.09
C CYS A 310 -14.22 15.20 -31.95
N GLU A 311 -14.77 14.91 -30.77
CA GLU A 311 -14.72 15.77 -29.59
C GLU A 311 -13.56 15.39 -28.65
N GLY A 312 -12.80 14.34 -28.97
CA GLY A 312 -11.73 13.83 -28.13
C GLY A 312 -12.22 13.00 -26.94
N ASN A 313 -13.47 12.52 -26.97
CA ASN A 313 -14.01 11.59 -26.00
C ASN A 313 -13.86 10.15 -26.52
N ALA A 314 -13.65 9.18 -25.63
CA ALA A 314 -13.54 7.79 -26.03
C ALA A 314 -14.89 7.24 -26.51
N ASP A 315 -15.00 6.87 -27.79
CA ASP A 315 -16.18 6.16 -28.32
C ASP A 315 -16.07 4.64 -28.08
N SER A 316 -14.84 4.13 -28.11
CA SER A 316 -14.55 2.75 -27.76
C SER A 316 -13.36 2.63 -26.80
N ILE A 317 -13.44 1.64 -25.92
CA ILE A 317 -12.43 1.34 -24.91
C ILE A 317 -12.01 -0.11 -25.07
N SER A 318 -10.71 -0.38 -25.17
CA SER A 318 -10.19 -1.74 -25.22
C SER A 318 -9.58 -2.14 -23.88
N LEU A 319 -9.94 -3.33 -23.43
CA LEU A 319 -9.33 -4.04 -22.32
C LEU A 319 -8.45 -5.16 -22.86
N MET A 320 -7.33 -5.41 -22.21
CA MET A 320 -6.46 -6.54 -22.52
C MET A 320 -6.30 -7.39 -21.26
N PHE A 321 -6.60 -8.68 -21.35
CA PHE A 321 -6.40 -9.60 -20.23
C PHE A 321 -6.07 -11.00 -20.72
N ARG A 322 -5.40 -11.75 -19.84
CA ARG A 322 -5.15 -13.17 -20.03
C ARG A 322 -6.28 -13.98 -19.38
N ALA A 323 -6.86 -14.91 -20.14
CA ALA A 323 -7.81 -15.88 -19.66
C ALA A 323 -7.20 -16.71 -18.52
N ARG A 324 -7.94 -16.77 -17.41
CA ARG A 324 -7.64 -17.53 -16.20
C ARG A 324 -8.95 -18.16 -15.72
N THR A 325 -8.86 -19.09 -14.78
CA THR A 325 -10.05 -19.72 -14.17
C THR A 325 -11.10 -18.70 -13.71
N GLY A 326 -12.38 -18.98 -13.96
CA GLY A 326 -13.50 -18.11 -13.57
C GLY A 326 -13.97 -17.20 -14.71
N PHE A 327 -14.23 -15.92 -14.40
CA PHE A 327 -14.80 -14.94 -15.34
C PHE A 327 -14.04 -14.81 -16.66
N THR A 328 -12.71 -14.64 -16.64
CA THR A 328 -11.95 -14.34 -17.87
C THR A 328 -11.86 -15.52 -18.82
N ARG A 329 -11.75 -16.76 -18.32
CA ARG A 329 -11.86 -17.97 -19.17
C ARG A 329 -13.27 -18.13 -19.73
N LYS A 330 -14.32 -17.84 -18.95
CA LYS A 330 -15.70 -17.83 -19.48
C LYS A 330 -15.94 -16.78 -20.55
N VAL A 331 -15.31 -15.60 -20.44
CA VAL A 331 -15.37 -14.60 -21.51
C VAL A 331 -14.76 -15.16 -22.79
N LEU A 332 -13.60 -15.82 -22.71
CA LEU A 332 -12.94 -16.43 -23.86
C LEU A 332 -13.77 -17.59 -24.47
N ASP A 333 -14.31 -18.48 -23.62
CA ASP A 333 -14.99 -19.69 -24.07
C ASP A 333 -16.41 -19.42 -24.61
N CYS A 334 -17.10 -18.40 -24.08
CA CYS A 334 -18.52 -18.15 -24.39
C CYS A 334 -18.76 -17.01 -25.39
N LEU A 335 -17.82 -16.08 -25.58
CA LEU A 335 -17.99 -15.01 -26.57
C LEU A 335 -17.37 -15.43 -27.89
N GLU A 336 -18.21 -15.59 -28.90
CA GLU A 336 -17.73 -15.79 -30.27
C GLU A 336 -16.89 -14.59 -30.74
N PRO A 337 -15.77 -14.82 -31.45
CA PRO A 337 -14.93 -13.76 -31.98
C PRO A 337 -15.72 -12.77 -32.84
N ASP A 338 -15.42 -11.49 -32.67
CA ASP A 338 -16.01 -10.37 -33.44
C ASP A 338 -17.55 -10.23 -33.37
N CYS A 339 -18.21 -10.94 -32.44
CA CYS A 339 -19.64 -10.81 -32.19
C CYS A 339 -19.95 -9.80 -31.06
N GLU A 340 -21.05 -9.05 -31.22
CA GLU A 340 -21.52 -8.08 -30.20
C GLU A 340 -22.35 -8.76 -29.10
N TYR A 341 -21.87 -8.66 -27.86
CA TYR A 341 -22.62 -9.07 -26.68
C TYR A 341 -22.98 -7.89 -25.79
N TRP A 342 -24.00 -8.05 -24.95
CA TRP A 342 -24.36 -7.03 -23.97
C TRP A 342 -23.42 -7.06 -22.77
N ALA A 343 -22.96 -5.88 -22.36
CA ALA A 343 -22.12 -5.69 -21.19
C ALA A 343 -22.58 -4.50 -20.37
N TRP A 344 -22.12 -4.45 -19.12
CA TRP A 344 -22.28 -3.30 -18.23
C TRP A 344 -20.92 -2.87 -17.73
N ILE A 345 -20.74 -1.55 -17.64
CA ILE A 345 -19.54 -0.95 -17.07
C ILE A 345 -19.90 -0.13 -15.84
N ASP A 346 -19.07 -0.23 -14.82
CA ASP A 346 -19.02 0.72 -13.71
C ASP A 346 -17.65 1.41 -13.73
N GLY A 347 -17.64 2.73 -13.72
CA GLY A 347 -16.42 3.53 -13.93
C GLY A 347 -16.69 4.87 -14.63
N PRO A 348 -15.63 5.60 -15.02
CA PRO A 348 -14.21 5.28 -14.78
C PRO A 348 -13.81 5.38 -13.30
N PHE A 349 -12.88 4.53 -12.90
CA PHE A 349 -12.20 4.55 -11.61
C PHE A 349 -10.73 4.82 -11.81
N GLY A 350 -10.21 5.81 -11.10
CA GLY A 350 -8.81 6.18 -11.24
C GLY A 350 -8.52 7.07 -12.48
N PRO A 351 -7.24 7.13 -12.94
CA PRO A 351 -6.11 6.83 -12.08
C PRO A 351 -6.32 7.62 -10.80
N SER A 352 -5.95 7.06 -9.64
CA SER A 352 -5.84 7.94 -8.50
C SER A 352 -4.87 9.01 -8.97
N SER A 353 -5.34 10.24 -9.22
CA SER A 353 -4.43 11.36 -9.23
C SER A 353 -3.63 11.13 -7.96
N PRO A 354 -2.30 11.17 -7.99
CA PRO A 354 -1.52 10.96 -6.79
C PRO A 354 -1.67 12.18 -5.83
N GLN A 355 -2.91 12.63 -5.66
CA GLN A 355 -3.53 13.37 -4.57
C GLN A 355 -3.68 12.52 -3.30
N ASN A 356 -3.15 11.30 -3.27
CA ASN A 356 -2.49 10.89 -2.06
C ASN A 356 -1.33 11.87 -1.86
N PHE A 357 -1.57 12.87 -1.03
CA PHE A 357 -0.51 13.64 -0.42
C PHE A 357 -0.04 14.88 -1.20
N GLY A 358 -0.95 15.74 -1.69
CA GLY A 358 -0.76 17.19 -1.97
C GLY A 358 0.43 17.61 -2.86
N SER A 359 1.08 16.63 -3.48
CA SER A 359 2.36 16.75 -4.13
C SER A 359 2.69 15.41 -4.78
N SER A 360 2.10 15.19 -5.94
CA SER A 360 2.66 14.17 -6.80
C SER A 360 2.85 14.74 -8.16
N ARG A 361 4.13 14.72 -8.54
CA ARG A 361 4.57 14.98 -9.89
C ARG A 361 3.72 14.12 -10.81
N GLU A 362 3.02 14.73 -11.77
CA GLU A 362 2.45 13.94 -12.85
C GLU A 362 3.60 13.20 -13.53
N ILE A 363 3.34 12.03 -14.11
CA ILE A 363 4.36 11.29 -14.88
C ILE A 363 5.01 12.22 -15.94
N ALA A 364 4.23 13.19 -16.45
CA ALA A 364 4.64 14.28 -17.34
C ALA A 364 5.71 15.26 -16.81
N ASP A 365 5.98 15.28 -15.49
CA ASP A 365 6.95 16.20 -14.87
C ASP A 365 8.39 15.66 -14.90
N PHE A 366 8.58 14.41 -15.35
CA PHE A 366 9.88 13.77 -15.47
C PHE A 366 10.41 13.94 -16.89
N GLY A 367 11.67 14.36 -17.03
CA GLY A 367 12.30 14.61 -18.33
C GLY A 367 12.61 13.32 -19.10
N HIS A 368 12.80 12.21 -18.40
CA HIS A 368 13.04 10.88 -18.98
C HIS A 368 12.23 9.84 -18.21
N ILE A 369 11.50 8.99 -18.94
CA ILE A 369 10.69 7.91 -18.38
C ILE A 369 11.17 6.58 -18.95
N LEU A 370 11.56 5.66 -18.07
CA LEU A 370 11.84 4.26 -18.39
C LEU A 370 10.64 3.41 -17.98
N MET A 371 9.98 2.79 -18.95
CA MET A 371 8.86 1.87 -18.74
C MET A 371 9.35 0.44 -18.95
N VAL A 372 9.28 -0.35 -17.89
CA VAL A 372 9.68 -1.76 -17.88
C VAL A 372 8.44 -2.62 -17.77
N THR A 373 8.31 -3.62 -18.65
CA THR A 373 7.16 -4.51 -18.60
C THR A 373 7.46 -5.90 -19.16
N THR A 374 6.64 -6.88 -18.77
CA THR A 374 6.75 -8.27 -19.19
C THR A 374 5.38 -8.80 -19.61
N GLY A 375 5.32 -9.58 -20.69
CA GLY A 375 4.08 -10.16 -21.20
C GLY A 375 2.93 -9.15 -21.38
N ILE A 376 1.72 -9.50 -20.91
CA ILE A 376 0.53 -8.62 -21.00
C ILE A 376 0.60 -7.35 -20.13
N GLY A 377 1.64 -7.18 -19.31
CA GLY A 377 1.84 -5.99 -18.49
C GLY A 377 1.98 -4.70 -19.32
N ILE A 378 2.27 -4.84 -20.63
CA ILE A 378 2.31 -3.73 -21.58
C ILE A 378 0.99 -2.94 -21.60
N ALA A 379 -0.15 -3.61 -21.35
CA ALA A 379 -1.48 -3.00 -21.29
C ALA A 379 -1.57 -1.85 -20.27
N ALA A 380 -0.79 -1.90 -19.18
CA ALA A 380 -0.77 -0.84 -18.18
C ALA A 380 0.07 0.38 -18.60
N GLN A 381 1.03 0.20 -19.52
CA GLN A 381 1.99 1.23 -19.95
C GLN A 381 1.49 2.02 -21.16
N LEU A 382 0.84 1.35 -22.13
CA LEU A 382 0.36 1.97 -23.38
C LEU A 382 -0.52 3.22 -23.17
N PRO A 383 -1.48 3.25 -22.21
CA PRO A 383 -2.27 4.44 -21.92
C PRO A 383 -1.42 5.66 -21.58
N TYR A 384 -0.35 5.46 -20.80
CA TYR A 384 0.53 6.55 -20.39
C TYR A 384 1.33 7.08 -21.56
N ILE A 385 1.86 6.21 -22.42
CA ILE A 385 2.57 6.62 -23.64
C ILE A 385 1.64 7.45 -24.53
N LYS A 386 0.41 6.96 -24.77
CA LYS A 386 -0.61 7.66 -25.56
C LYS A 386 -0.92 9.06 -25.00
N GLU A 387 -1.16 9.18 -23.69
CA GLU A 387 -1.43 10.47 -23.06
C GLU A 387 -0.21 11.42 -23.11
N LEU A 388 1.00 10.90 -22.88
CA LEU A 388 2.24 11.70 -22.88
C LEU A 388 2.57 12.26 -24.28
N LEU A 389 2.48 11.44 -25.33
CA LEU A 389 2.70 11.89 -26.72
C LEU A 389 1.73 13.02 -27.10
N ARG A 390 0.46 12.90 -26.69
CA ARG A 390 -0.54 13.95 -26.91
C ARG A 390 -0.24 15.23 -26.15
N LYS A 391 0.09 15.12 -24.87
CA LYS A 391 0.44 16.28 -24.05
C LYS A 391 1.73 16.94 -24.54
N TYR A 392 2.68 16.18 -25.08
CA TYR A 392 3.89 16.67 -25.73
C TYR A 392 3.58 17.52 -26.97
N ARG A 393 2.72 17.04 -27.87
CA ARG A 393 2.24 17.83 -29.03
C ARG A 393 1.61 19.16 -28.63
N ASN A 394 0.95 19.20 -27.46
CA ASN A 394 0.34 20.41 -26.90
C ASN A 394 1.31 21.27 -26.06
N ALA A 395 2.62 20.97 -26.06
CA ALA A 395 3.64 21.65 -25.26
C ALA A 395 3.31 21.73 -23.75
N SER A 396 2.68 20.68 -23.22
CA SER A 396 2.14 20.64 -21.84
C SER A 396 2.85 19.63 -20.92
N VAL A 397 4.00 19.09 -21.32
CA VAL A 397 4.83 18.17 -20.51
C VAL A 397 6.30 18.57 -20.52
N ASN A 398 7.01 18.17 -19.47
CA ASN A 398 8.47 18.30 -19.40
C ASN A 398 9.19 17.08 -19.98
N THR A 399 8.49 15.96 -20.15
CA THR A 399 9.03 14.71 -20.70
C THR A 399 9.59 14.92 -22.11
N GLN A 400 10.85 14.52 -22.28
CA GLN A 400 11.58 14.59 -23.56
C GLN A 400 11.90 13.22 -24.12
N THR A 401 11.90 12.17 -23.29
CA THR A 401 12.25 10.82 -23.73
C THR A 401 11.45 9.78 -22.96
N ILE A 402 10.87 8.83 -23.71
CA ILE A 402 10.16 7.66 -23.21
C ILE A 402 10.88 6.42 -23.76
N SER A 403 11.48 5.64 -22.87
CA SER A 403 12.12 4.37 -23.19
C SER A 403 11.22 3.24 -22.69
N LEU A 404 10.59 2.50 -23.60
CA LEU A 404 9.81 1.31 -23.29
C LEU A 404 10.67 0.07 -23.54
N VAL A 405 10.89 -0.73 -22.49
CA VAL A 405 11.59 -2.01 -22.55
C VAL A 405 10.60 -3.11 -22.18
N TRP A 406 10.30 -3.96 -23.15
CA TRP A 406 9.29 -5.00 -23.04
C TRP A 406 9.90 -6.38 -23.30
N GLN A 407 9.85 -7.25 -22.28
CA GLN A 407 10.21 -8.66 -22.45
C GLN A 407 8.97 -9.48 -22.75
N LEU A 408 9.01 -10.22 -23.86
CA LEU A 408 7.98 -11.18 -24.23
C LEU A 408 8.13 -12.44 -23.38
N ASP A 409 7.00 -13.05 -23.12
CA ASP A 409 6.82 -13.98 -22.02
C ASP A 409 6.22 -15.29 -22.53
N ARG A 410 5.35 -15.20 -23.56
CA ARG A 410 4.70 -16.28 -24.30
C ARG A 410 4.45 -15.85 -25.74
N THR A 411 4.17 -16.84 -26.59
CA THR A 411 3.64 -16.62 -27.94
C THR A 411 2.32 -15.83 -27.91
N GLY A 412 2.16 -14.85 -28.79
CA GLY A 412 0.97 -13.99 -28.84
C GLY A 412 1.07 -12.68 -28.07
N ASP A 413 2.06 -12.54 -27.17
CA ASP A 413 2.24 -11.30 -26.41
C ASP A 413 2.52 -10.13 -27.38
N TRP A 414 3.45 -10.32 -28.33
CA TRP A 414 3.76 -9.32 -29.37
C TRP A 414 2.53 -8.94 -30.20
N GLU A 415 1.83 -9.92 -30.75
CA GLU A 415 0.65 -9.75 -31.61
C GLU A 415 -0.45 -8.93 -30.91
N SER A 416 -0.63 -9.14 -29.60
CA SER A 416 -1.69 -8.49 -28.82
C SER A 416 -1.53 -6.97 -28.65
N ALA A 417 -0.31 -6.43 -28.78
CA ALA A 417 -0.01 -5.01 -28.58
C ALA A 417 0.67 -4.35 -29.79
N ARG A 418 1.06 -5.13 -30.80
CA ARG A 418 1.81 -4.68 -31.98
C ARG A 418 1.14 -3.49 -32.66
N ASP A 419 -0.16 -3.59 -32.93
CA ASP A 419 -0.86 -2.59 -33.73
C ASP A 419 -0.95 -1.25 -32.97
N TRP A 420 -1.16 -1.29 -31.65
CA TRP A 420 -1.11 -0.12 -30.78
C TRP A 420 0.28 0.51 -30.69
N LEU A 421 1.34 -0.31 -30.59
CA LEU A 421 2.72 0.20 -30.60
C LEU A 421 3.07 0.86 -31.93
N GLN A 422 2.69 0.26 -33.06
CA GLN A 422 2.89 0.86 -34.37
C GLN A 422 2.15 2.19 -34.51
N GLN A 423 0.93 2.28 -33.97
CA GLN A 423 0.19 3.54 -33.95
C GLN A 423 0.89 4.59 -33.09
N LEU A 424 1.36 4.25 -31.89
CA LEU A 424 2.08 5.20 -31.02
C LEU A 424 3.36 5.71 -31.66
N VAL A 425 4.14 4.83 -32.29
CA VAL A 425 5.35 5.19 -33.02
C VAL A 425 5.04 6.08 -34.22
N LYS A 426 3.94 5.83 -34.92
CA LYS A 426 3.48 6.67 -36.03
C LYS A 426 3.03 8.06 -35.57
N GLU A 427 2.43 8.17 -34.39
CA GLU A 427 1.98 9.44 -33.80
C GLU A 427 3.13 10.26 -33.17
N ASP A 428 4.33 9.68 -33.04
CA ASP A 428 5.49 10.31 -32.44
C ASP A 428 6.33 11.09 -33.45
N ASP A 429 5.87 12.28 -33.82
CA ASP A 429 6.60 13.20 -34.71
C ASP A 429 7.94 13.68 -34.11
N GLY A 430 8.08 13.61 -32.78
CA GLY A 430 9.22 14.14 -32.03
C GLY A 430 10.32 13.11 -31.73
N TYR A 431 10.17 11.86 -32.16
CA TYR A 431 11.08 10.76 -31.82
C TYR A 431 11.33 10.61 -30.30
N MET A 432 10.29 10.93 -29.50
CA MET A 432 10.34 10.84 -28.04
C MET A 432 10.30 9.38 -27.57
N LEU A 433 9.64 8.49 -28.30
CA LEU A 433 9.38 7.11 -27.94
C LEU A 433 10.43 6.17 -28.55
N LYS A 434 11.14 5.45 -27.67
CA LYS A 434 12.03 4.35 -28.03
C LYS A 434 11.46 3.04 -27.52
N VAL A 435 11.26 2.08 -28.40
CA VAL A 435 10.70 0.77 -28.04
C VAL A 435 11.74 -0.32 -28.26
N ALA A 436 12.09 -1.01 -27.19
CA ALA A 436 12.95 -2.19 -27.21
C ALA A 436 12.13 -3.41 -26.77
N VAL A 437 11.99 -4.39 -27.66
CA VAL A 437 11.27 -5.63 -27.41
C VAL A 437 12.26 -6.78 -27.39
N TYR A 438 12.19 -7.62 -26.37
CA TYR A 438 13.07 -8.77 -26.21
C TYR A 438 12.24 -10.04 -26.27
N ASP A 439 12.60 -10.93 -27.19
CA ASP A 439 11.94 -12.21 -27.39
C ASP A 439 12.88 -13.37 -27.02
N PRO A 440 12.68 -14.00 -25.84
CA PRO A 440 13.49 -15.13 -25.41
C PRO A 440 13.40 -16.35 -26.34
N LEU A 441 12.32 -16.48 -27.10
CA LEU A 441 12.10 -17.63 -28.00
C LEU A 441 12.84 -17.48 -29.34
N ARG A 442 13.44 -16.32 -29.61
CA ARG A 442 14.18 -16.08 -30.86
C ARG A 442 15.68 -16.28 -30.65
N SER A 443 16.27 -17.06 -31.54
CA SER A 443 17.70 -17.40 -31.57
C SER A 443 18.59 -16.33 -32.26
N ASP A 444 18.02 -15.18 -32.64
CA ASP A 444 18.76 -14.09 -33.28
C ASP A 444 19.83 -13.53 -32.32
N SER A 445 20.98 -13.09 -32.84
CA SER A 445 22.06 -12.53 -32.01
C SER A 445 21.56 -11.32 -31.21
N PRO A 446 21.80 -11.25 -29.87
CA PRO A 446 21.36 -10.12 -29.05
C PRO A 446 22.03 -8.79 -29.40
N GLN A 447 23.03 -8.79 -30.28
CA GLN A 447 23.83 -7.62 -30.64
C GLN A 447 23.27 -6.83 -31.83
N GLU A 448 22.44 -7.44 -32.69
CA GLU A 448 21.83 -6.74 -33.84
C GLU A 448 20.31 -6.83 -33.80
N PRO A 449 19.60 -5.77 -33.39
CA PRO A 449 18.16 -5.78 -33.35
C PRO A 449 17.57 -5.70 -34.76
N ARG A 450 16.53 -6.50 -35.00
CA ARG A 450 15.65 -6.27 -36.14
C ARG A 450 14.81 -5.03 -35.87
N LYS A 451 14.93 -4.02 -36.73
CA LYS A 451 14.10 -2.82 -36.62
C LYS A 451 12.80 -2.98 -37.40
N ILE A 452 11.68 -2.64 -36.76
CA ILE A 452 10.32 -2.73 -37.31
C ILE A 452 9.58 -1.42 -36.99
N GLY A 453 8.50 -1.14 -37.72
CA GLY A 453 7.62 0.00 -37.49
C GLY A 453 7.97 1.22 -38.33
N HIS A 454 7.15 2.28 -38.18
CA HIS A 454 7.43 3.56 -38.83
C HIS A 454 8.79 4.09 -38.35
N HIS A 455 9.63 4.51 -39.30
CA HIS A 455 11.00 5.00 -39.06
C HIS A 455 11.91 4.04 -38.26
N GLU A 456 11.63 2.74 -38.26
CA GLU A 456 12.49 1.73 -37.62
C GLU A 456 12.66 1.92 -36.09
N LEU A 457 11.69 2.55 -35.43
CA LEU A 457 11.79 2.93 -34.01
C LEU A 457 11.50 1.79 -33.01
N ILE A 458 11.02 0.64 -33.49
CA ILE A 458 10.85 -0.57 -32.68
C ILE A 458 12.02 -1.50 -32.93
N SER A 459 12.86 -1.70 -31.94
CA SER A 459 13.99 -2.62 -31.98
C SER A 459 13.60 -3.95 -31.34
N LEU A 460 13.63 -5.04 -32.11
CA LEU A 460 13.41 -6.40 -31.60
C LEU A 460 14.73 -7.14 -31.44
N TYR A 461 15.01 -7.57 -30.22
CA TYR A 461 16.18 -8.33 -29.82
C TYR A 461 15.79 -9.79 -29.54
N GLY A 462 16.67 -10.73 -29.89
CA GLY A 462 16.58 -12.12 -29.44
C GLY A 462 17.18 -12.29 -28.04
N GLY A 463 16.60 -13.17 -27.23
CA GLY A 463 17.07 -13.50 -25.88
C GLY A 463 16.41 -12.69 -24.75
N GLU A 464 16.92 -12.89 -23.53
CA GLU A 464 16.41 -12.26 -22.32
C GLU A 464 17.01 -10.86 -22.08
N VAL A 465 16.28 -10.00 -21.36
CA VAL A 465 16.74 -8.65 -21.02
C VAL A 465 17.79 -8.69 -19.92
N ASN A 466 18.95 -8.08 -20.14
CA ASN A 466 19.84 -7.71 -19.04
C ASN A 466 19.40 -6.37 -18.42
N TRP A 467 18.58 -6.44 -17.36
CA TRP A 467 18.02 -5.26 -16.70
C TRP A 467 19.07 -4.32 -16.13
N ALA A 468 20.21 -4.84 -15.65
CA ALA A 468 21.29 -4.03 -15.10
C ALA A 468 21.93 -3.15 -16.18
N ASP A 469 22.23 -3.75 -17.33
CA ASP A 469 22.82 -3.04 -18.47
C ASP A 469 21.86 -1.99 -19.03
N ILE A 470 20.58 -2.34 -19.17
CA ILE A 470 19.53 -1.42 -19.63
C ILE A 470 19.41 -0.24 -18.68
N LEU A 471 19.34 -0.50 -17.37
CA LEU A 471 19.21 0.57 -16.39
C LEU A 471 20.46 1.45 -16.36
N ALA A 472 21.66 0.87 -16.39
CA ALA A 472 22.92 1.62 -16.45
C ALA A 472 23.01 2.47 -17.72
N GLY A 473 22.63 1.91 -18.87
CA GLY A 473 22.61 2.61 -20.15
C GLY A 473 21.61 3.77 -20.18
N GLU A 474 20.40 3.58 -19.67
CA GLU A 474 19.37 4.63 -19.60
C GLU A 474 19.72 5.69 -18.55
N MET A 475 20.35 5.31 -17.43
CA MET A 475 20.88 6.25 -16.45
C MET A 475 21.97 7.15 -17.04
N GLY A 476 22.82 6.61 -17.93
CA GLY A 476 23.82 7.37 -18.66
C GLY A 476 23.23 8.38 -19.65
N LYS A 477 22.06 8.06 -20.24
CA LYS A 477 21.36 8.89 -21.23
C LYS A 477 20.34 9.87 -20.62
N ARG A 478 20.24 9.94 -19.29
CA ARG A 478 19.15 10.64 -18.61
C ARG A 478 19.06 12.13 -18.97
N THR A 479 17.87 12.57 -19.32
CA THR A 479 17.51 13.99 -19.45
C THR A 479 16.70 14.43 -18.23
N GLY A 480 17.34 15.13 -17.31
CA GLY A 480 16.70 15.59 -16.07
C GLY A 480 16.43 14.45 -15.06
N LYS A 481 15.23 14.42 -14.48
CA LYS A 481 14.84 13.36 -13.53
C LYS A 481 14.31 12.15 -14.29
N LEU A 482 14.90 10.98 -14.01
CA LEU A 482 14.46 9.69 -14.51
C LEU A 482 13.34 9.12 -13.62
N LEU A 483 12.22 8.77 -14.22
CA LEU A 483 11.17 7.95 -13.60
C LEU A 483 11.28 6.53 -14.15
N VAL A 484 11.37 5.54 -13.26
CA VAL A 484 11.26 4.12 -13.64
C VAL A 484 9.89 3.62 -13.23
N THR A 485 9.15 3.09 -14.19
CA THR A 485 7.89 2.37 -13.94
C THR A 485 8.11 0.91 -14.32
N ALA A 486 7.63 -0.01 -13.49
CA ALA A 486 7.79 -1.44 -13.74
C ALA A 486 6.47 -2.15 -13.45
N ASP A 487 6.09 -3.10 -14.31
CA ASP A 487 5.12 -4.12 -13.91
C ASP A 487 5.85 -5.24 -13.15
N THR A 488 5.22 -5.75 -12.10
CA THR A 488 5.73 -6.91 -11.37
C THR A 488 5.47 -8.17 -12.19
N LEU A 489 6.29 -9.22 -12.05
CA LEU A 489 6.23 -10.52 -12.76
C LEU A 489 4.84 -11.21 -12.85
N GLY A 490 3.80 -10.67 -12.20
CA GLY A 490 2.42 -11.18 -12.25
C GLY A 490 2.24 -12.51 -11.52
N ILE A 491 3.32 -13.06 -10.97
CA ILE A 491 3.38 -14.28 -10.18
C ILE A 491 3.18 -13.90 -8.71
N ARG A 492 1.99 -14.17 -8.17
CA ARG A 492 1.72 -14.09 -6.72
C ARG A 492 1.75 -15.49 -6.12
N ILE A 493 2.85 -15.83 -5.47
CA ILE A 493 3.02 -17.08 -4.72
C ILE A 493 2.94 -16.76 -3.24
N LYS A 494 2.20 -17.57 -2.46
CA LYS A 494 2.22 -17.41 -1.00
C LYS A 494 3.59 -17.81 -0.48
N PRO A 495 4.13 -17.18 0.58
CA PRO A 495 5.40 -17.60 1.18
C PRO A 495 5.47 -19.11 1.51
N THR A 496 4.32 -19.73 1.81
CA THR A 496 4.19 -21.17 2.09
C THR A 496 4.21 -22.07 0.85
N GLU A 497 3.95 -21.52 -0.32
CA GLU A 497 3.93 -22.19 -1.63
C GLU A 497 5.27 -21.97 -2.36
N VAL A 498 6.15 -21.12 -1.80
CA VAL A 498 7.53 -21.04 -2.24
C VAL A 498 8.19 -22.38 -1.95
N ARG A 499 8.65 -23.07 -2.99
CA ARG A 499 9.55 -24.22 -2.96
C ARG A 499 10.92 -23.78 -3.46
N LEU A 500 11.98 -24.29 -2.82
CA LEU A 500 13.36 -24.13 -3.32
C LEU A 500 13.66 -25.15 -4.42
N ARG A 501 13.18 -26.38 -4.22
CA ARG A 501 13.32 -27.46 -5.20
C ARG A 501 12.42 -27.26 -6.41
N LYS A 502 13.00 -27.42 -7.60
CA LYS A 502 12.28 -27.47 -8.88
C LYS A 502 11.41 -28.74 -8.88
N GLU A 503 10.10 -28.55 -8.82
CA GLU A 503 9.09 -29.59 -9.03
C GLU A 503 8.46 -29.37 -10.41
N GLU A 504 7.98 -30.44 -11.05
CA GLU A 504 7.20 -30.34 -12.29
C GLU A 504 5.96 -29.49 -11.98
N ASP A 505 5.67 -28.48 -12.80
CA ASP A 505 4.51 -27.57 -12.68
C ASP A 505 4.65 -26.30 -11.79
N MET A 506 5.87 -25.85 -11.51
CA MET A 506 6.10 -24.57 -10.79
C MET A 506 6.11 -23.36 -11.76
N PRO A 507 5.41 -22.24 -11.45
CA PRO A 507 5.34 -21.08 -12.34
C PRO A 507 6.62 -20.23 -12.36
N TYR A 508 7.62 -20.59 -11.55
CA TYR A 508 8.90 -19.89 -11.42
C TYR A 508 10.04 -20.90 -11.21
N ALA A 509 11.24 -20.49 -11.59
CA ALA A 509 12.50 -21.17 -11.32
C ALA A 509 13.41 -20.23 -10.51
N TRP A 510 14.46 -20.77 -9.90
CA TRP A 510 15.45 -19.97 -9.17
C TRP A 510 16.65 -19.71 -10.06
N HIS A 511 16.94 -18.43 -10.26
CA HIS A 511 18.25 -17.99 -10.73
C HIS A 511 19.17 -17.88 -9.51
N ILE A 512 20.35 -18.49 -9.57
CA ILE A 512 21.27 -18.61 -8.44
C ILE A 512 22.68 -18.24 -8.93
N ASP A 513 23.14 -17.06 -8.55
CA ASP A 513 24.47 -16.54 -8.91
C ASP A 513 25.57 -17.19 -8.06
N ASN A 514 25.29 -17.42 -6.78
CA ASN A 514 26.24 -18.06 -5.87
C ASN A 514 26.11 -19.59 -5.89
N HIS A 515 27.10 -20.25 -6.49
CA HIS A 515 27.15 -21.72 -6.60
C HIS A 515 27.14 -22.46 -5.25
N GLU A 516 27.58 -21.84 -4.14
CA GLU A 516 27.48 -22.43 -2.80
C GLU A 516 26.05 -22.61 -2.32
N LEU A 517 25.10 -21.86 -2.88
CA LEU A 517 23.70 -21.93 -2.51
C LEU A 517 22.96 -23.04 -3.28
N LYS A 518 23.49 -23.50 -4.43
CA LYS A 518 22.84 -24.54 -5.26
C LYS A 518 22.40 -25.80 -4.49
N PRO A 519 23.19 -26.37 -3.56
CA PRO A 519 22.77 -27.51 -2.75
C PRO A 519 21.55 -27.23 -1.85
N LEU A 520 21.28 -25.96 -1.53
CA LEU A 520 20.08 -25.56 -0.77
C LEU A 520 18.81 -25.61 -1.61
N PHE A 521 18.92 -25.58 -2.94
CA PHE A 521 17.77 -25.65 -3.85
C PHE A 521 17.48 -27.08 -4.33
N GLU A 522 18.29 -28.06 -3.95
CA GLU A 522 18.03 -29.48 -4.25
C GLU A 522 17.10 -30.13 -3.22
N LYS A 523 16.89 -29.47 -2.07
CA LYS A 523 16.10 -29.99 -0.94
C LYS A 523 14.85 -29.13 -0.71
N GLN A 524 13.85 -29.74 -0.09
CA GLN A 524 12.66 -29.01 0.34
C GLN A 524 13.01 -28.12 1.53
N LEU A 525 12.34 -26.96 1.64
CA LEU A 525 12.50 -26.01 2.75
C LEU A 525 12.49 -26.70 4.12
N SER A 526 11.52 -27.60 4.34
CA SER A 526 11.37 -28.38 5.58
C SER A 526 12.56 -29.26 5.95
N LYS A 527 13.51 -29.51 5.03
CA LYS A 527 14.70 -30.33 5.22
C LYS A 527 15.97 -29.51 5.47
N HIS A 528 15.85 -28.19 5.63
CA HIS A 528 16.98 -27.30 5.93
C HIS A 528 17.09 -26.97 7.42
N SER A 529 18.32 -26.78 7.89
CA SER A 529 18.59 -26.27 9.22
C SER A 529 18.24 -24.78 9.33
N VAL A 530 18.04 -24.30 10.55
CA VAL A 530 17.76 -22.89 10.84
C VAL A 530 18.87 -21.98 10.25
N GLY A 531 20.13 -22.41 10.27
CA GLY A 531 21.24 -21.67 9.66
C GLY A 531 21.12 -21.53 8.13
N ALA A 532 20.65 -22.57 7.44
CA ALA A 532 20.38 -22.50 6.00
C ALA A 532 19.20 -21.57 5.67
N TYR A 533 18.17 -21.52 6.51
CA TYR A 533 17.09 -20.54 6.38
C TYR A 533 17.58 -19.10 6.54
N MET A 534 18.46 -18.85 7.51
CA MET A 534 19.05 -17.52 7.70
C MET A 534 19.89 -17.11 6.49
N LYS A 535 20.69 -18.04 5.94
CA LYS A 535 21.47 -17.79 4.71
C LYS A 535 20.56 -17.49 3.52
N LEU A 536 19.51 -18.27 3.29
CA LEU A 536 18.52 -18.01 2.23
C LEU A 536 17.79 -16.67 2.41
N TYR A 537 17.48 -16.28 3.65
CA TYR A 537 16.81 -15.01 3.94
C TYR A 537 17.70 -13.80 3.65
N VAL A 538 19.00 -13.90 3.94
CA VAL A 538 19.96 -12.81 3.66
C VAL A 538 20.26 -12.70 2.17
N GLU A 539 20.35 -13.83 1.48
CA GLU A 539 20.84 -13.90 0.09
C GLU A 539 19.72 -13.71 -0.96
N VAL A 540 18.43 -13.80 -0.57
CA VAL A 540 17.31 -13.64 -1.51
C VAL A 540 17.24 -12.21 -2.06
N GLY A 541 17.21 -12.08 -3.39
CA GLY A 541 17.26 -10.80 -4.10
C GLY A 541 18.67 -10.22 -4.27
N HIS A 542 19.69 -10.87 -3.70
CA HIS A 542 21.10 -10.51 -3.85
C HIS A 542 21.87 -11.56 -4.65
N SER A 543 21.89 -12.81 -4.18
CA SER A 543 22.63 -13.93 -4.78
C SER A 543 21.73 -14.99 -5.42
N PHE A 544 20.42 -14.89 -5.23
CA PHE A 544 19.42 -15.69 -5.95
C PHE A 544 18.05 -14.98 -6.00
N TRP A 545 17.29 -15.18 -7.08
CA TRP A 545 15.93 -14.64 -7.24
C TRP A 545 15.04 -15.54 -8.10
N ALA A 546 13.73 -15.33 -8.04
CA ALA A 546 12.77 -16.08 -8.83
C ALA A 546 12.67 -15.51 -10.26
N VAL A 547 12.81 -16.37 -11.26
CA VAL A 547 12.59 -16.11 -12.69
C VAL A 547 11.43 -16.98 -13.19
N ARG A 548 10.86 -16.72 -14.37
CA ARG A 548 9.77 -17.56 -14.89
C ARG A 548 10.29 -18.95 -15.27
N SER A 549 9.52 -19.99 -14.98
CA SER A 549 9.89 -21.36 -15.37
C SER A 549 9.74 -21.51 -16.88
N GLN A 550 10.86 -21.69 -17.59
CA GLN A 550 10.86 -22.09 -19.01
C GLN A 550 10.52 -23.60 -19.06
N HIS A 551 9.33 -23.96 -19.54
CA HIS A 551 8.95 -25.36 -19.80
C HIS A 551 9.21 -25.67 -21.29
N GLY A 552 10.17 -26.57 -21.53
CA GLY A 552 10.26 -27.37 -22.75
C GLY A 552 10.91 -26.72 -23.98
N GLU A 553 12.23 -26.57 -24.00
CA GLU A 553 12.99 -26.59 -25.26
C GLU A 553 14.16 -27.57 -25.12
N SER A 554 14.12 -28.65 -25.91
CA SER A 554 15.23 -29.60 -26.03
C SER A 554 16.32 -28.97 -26.90
N SER A 555 17.45 -28.60 -26.31
CA SER A 555 18.61 -28.14 -27.06
C SER A 555 19.48 -29.33 -27.49
N THR A 556 19.63 -29.47 -28.80
CA THR A 556 20.63 -30.33 -29.46
C THR A 556 22.04 -29.85 -29.09
N GLU A 557 22.89 -30.74 -28.57
CA GLU A 557 24.26 -30.40 -28.13
C GLU A 557 25.20 -30.06 -29.31
N PRO A 558 26.03 -29.01 -29.19
CA PRO A 558 27.08 -28.67 -30.15
C PRO A 558 28.32 -29.58 -30.02
N SER A 559 29.17 -29.60 -31.04
CA SER A 559 30.27 -30.58 -31.17
C SER A 559 31.36 -30.47 -30.09
N LEU A 560 31.96 -31.60 -29.74
CA LEU A 560 32.99 -31.75 -28.70
C LEU A 560 34.20 -30.82 -28.85
N LYS A 561 34.54 -30.40 -30.08
CA LYS A 561 35.65 -29.45 -30.31
C LYS A 561 35.26 -28.04 -29.91
N ASP A 562 34.05 -27.62 -30.24
CA ASP A 562 33.52 -26.29 -29.89
C ASP A 562 33.37 -26.18 -28.36
N GLN A 563 32.94 -27.26 -27.70
CA GLN A 563 32.87 -27.33 -26.24
C GLN A 563 34.25 -27.14 -25.58
N ILE A 564 35.32 -27.75 -26.11
CA ILE A 564 36.68 -27.61 -25.55
C ILE A 564 37.21 -26.19 -25.71
N GLU A 565 36.92 -25.54 -26.84
CA GLU A 565 37.38 -24.18 -27.12
C GLU A 565 36.61 -23.15 -26.28
N ILE A 566 35.30 -23.33 -26.11
CA ILE A 566 34.47 -22.54 -25.19
C ILE A 566 34.98 -22.70 -23.75
N LEU A 567 35.23 -23.92 -23.28
CA LEU A 567 35.73 -24.19 -21.93
C LEU A 567 37.13 -23.60 -21.68
N ARG A 568 37.98 -23.50 -22.70
CA ARG A 568 39.29 -22.84 -22.59
C ARG A 568 39.15 -21.32 -22.47
N ASN A 569 38.27 -20.71 -23.25
CA ASN A 569 37.99 -19.27 -23.16
C ASN A 569 37.30 -18.89 -21.85
N GLU A 570 36.39 -19.73 -21.36
CA GLU A 570 35.77 -19.55 -20.05
C GLU A 570 36.79 -19.67 -18.92
N ASN A 571 37.68 -20.66 -18.94
CA ASN A 571 38.74 -20.79 -17.93
C ASN A 571 39.70 -19.59 -17.92
N ALA A 572 40.09 -19.06 -19.09
CA ALA A 572 40.93 -17.87 -19.16
C ALA A 572 40.22 -16.62 -18.57
N THR A 573 38.92 -16.47 -18.88
CA THR A 573 38.09 -15.38 -18.35
C THR A 573 37.89 -15.51 -16.84
N LEU A 574 37.68 -16.73 -16.34
CA LEU A 574 37.51 -17.01 -14.92
C LEU A 574 38.79 -16.72 -14.13
N LEU A 575 39.97 -17.03 -14.68
CA LEU A 575 41.25 -16.69 -14.05
C LEU A 575 41.44 -15.17 -13.93
N GLN A 576 41.02 -14.39 -14.94
CA GLN A 576 41.07 -12.94 -14.88
C GLN A 576 40.09 -12.37 -13.83
N LYS A 577 38.88 -12.91 -13.76
CA LYS A 577 37.88 -12.52 -12.73
C LYS A 577 38.33 -12.90 -11.33
N LEU A 578 38.97 -14.06 -11.15
CA LEU A 578 39.51 -14.48 -9.87
C LEU A 578 40.57 -13.50 -9.38
N LYS A 579 41.51 -13.10 -10.25
CA LYS A 579 42.56 -12.14 -9.91
C LYS A 579 42.02 -10.77 -9.51
N LEU A 580 41.04 -10.26 -10.27
CA LEU A 580 40.35 -9.00 -9.92
C LEU A 580 39.59 -9.10 -8.59
N SER A 581 38.96 -10.26 -8.32
CA SER A 581 38.26 -10.50 -7.07
C SER A 581 39.20 -10.59 -5.87
N GLU A 582 40.39 -11.17 -6.03
CA GLU A 582 41.42 -11.23 -4.98
C GLU A 582 41.94 -9.83 -4.64
N GLU A 583 42.25 -9.01 -5.65
CA GLU A 583 42.68 -7.62 -5.46
C GLU A 583 41.61 -6.78 -4.73
N TYR A 584 40.35 -6.91 -5.16
CA TYR A 584 39.23 -6.23 -4.50
C TYR A 584 39.04 -6.69 -3.04
N SER A 585 39.19 -8.00 -2.77
CA SER A 585 39.06 -8.53 -1.42
C SER A 585 40.15 -8.00 -0.47
N ALA A 586 41.37 -7.80 -0.98
CA ALA A 586 42.46 -7.22 -0.21
C ALA A 586 42.20 -5.74 0.14
N GLU A 587 41.71 -4.96 -0.81
CA GLU A 587 41.34 -3.54 -0.60
C GLU A 587 40.22 -3.41 0.46
N VAL A 588 39.18 -4.23 0.36
CA VAL A 588 38.08 -4.24 1.33
C VAL A 588 38.57 -4.64 2.72
N SER A 589 39.47 -5.63 2.81
CA SER A 589 40.05 -6.04 4.10
C SER A 589 40.87 -4.93 4.74
N GLN A 590 41.65 -4.17 3.96
CA GLN A 590 42.39 -3.02 4.47
C GLN A 590 41.43 -1.94 4.99
N ARG A 591 40.40 -1.59 4.21
CA ARG A 591 39.44 -0.57 4.62
C ARG A 591 38.65 -0.95 5.89
N LYS A 592 38.36 -2.25 6.05
CA LYS A 592 37.74 -2.78 7.27
C LYS A 592 38.61 -2.53 8.49
N THR A 593 39.92 -2.81 8.43
CA THR A 593 40.84 -2.59 9.56
C THR A 593 40.95 -1.11 9.95
N GLU A 594 40.91 -0.20 8.97
CA GLU A 594 40.90 1.25 9.23
C GLU A 594 39.64 1.70 9.98
N LEU A 595 38.48 1.19 9.56
CA LEU A 595 37.20 1.50 10.22
C LEU A 595 37.11 0.89 11.62
N GLU A 596 37.64 -0.31 11.83
CA GLU A 596 37.71 -0.94 13.16
C GLU A 596 38.55 -0.10 14.14
N PHE A 597 39.65 0.49 13.66
CA PHE A 597 40.46 1.42 14.45
C PHE A 597 39.70 2.71 14.79
N GLU A 598 38.96 3.28 13.83
CA GLU A 598 38.16 4.49 14.05
C GLU A 598 37.03 4.26 15.07
N VAL A 599 36.36 3.11 15.00
CA VAL A 599 35.32 2.71 15.96
C VAL A 599 35.91 2.56 17.36
N SER A 600 37.10 1.97 17.50
CA SER A 600 37.78 1.85 18.80
C SER A 600 38.05 3.23 19.41
N ASN A 601 38.57 4.17 18.64
CA ASN A 601 38.86 5.52 19.12
C ASN A 601 37.59 6.27 19.57
N LEU A 602 36.49 6.12 18.82
CA LEU A 602 35.20 6.71 19.21
C LEU A 602 34.65 6.08 20.50
N GLN A 603 34.82 4.77 20.68
CA GLN A 603 34.40 4.09 21.88
C GLN A 603 35.17 4.60 23.12
N ASP A 604 36.46 4.83 22.99
CA ASP A 604 37.29 5.40 24.06
C ASP A 604 36.85 6.84 24.41
N ALA A 605 36.53 7.65 23.40
CA ALA A 605 36.00 9.01 23.62
C ALA A 605 34.64 9.03 24.34
N ILE A 606 33.75 8.07 24.02
CA ILE A 606 32.48 7.88 24.72
C ILE A 606 32.71 7.47 26.17
N ASN A 607 33.62 6.52 26.41
CA ASN A 607 33.95 6.06 27.75
C ASN A 607 34.51 7.19 28.62
N ALA A 608 35.40 8.02 28.07
CA ALA A 608 35.92 9.21 28.75
C ALA A 608 34.79 10.21 29.09
N SER A 609 33.89 10.48 28.14
CA SER A 609 32.75 11.37 28.36
C SER A 609 31.79 10.86 29.43
N ASN A 610 31.53 9.55 29.47
CA ASN A 610 30.69 8.91 30.49
C ASN A 610 31.29 9.04 31.89
N SER A 611 32.63 8.94 32.02
CA SER A 611 33.31 9.16 33.31
C SER A 611 33.11 10.60 33.81
N ILE A 612 33.15 11.59 32.91
CA ILE A 612 32.92 13.00 33.26
C ILE A 612 31.47 13.20 33.73
N ILE A 613 30.50 12.62 33.03
CA ILE A 613 29.08 12.69 33.41
C ILE A 613 28.87 12.08 34.81
N SER A 614 29.51 10.95 35.11
CA SER A 614 29.41 10.30 36.42
C SER A 614 29.93 11.20 37.55
N ASN A 615 31.05 11.91 37.33
CA ASN A 615 31.58 12.86 38.33
C ASN A 615 30.60 14.01 38.59
N TYR A 616 30.03 14.60 37.54
CA TYR A 616 29.04 15.66 37.70
C TYR A 616 27.77 15.18 38.41
N GLN A 617 27.32 13.95 38.15
CA GLN A 617 26.18 13.36 38.87
C GLN A 617 26.46 13.23 40.37
N GLN A 618 27.69 12.88 40.75
CA GLN A 618 28.09 12.79 42.15
C GLN A 618 28.12 14.17 42.83
N GLU A 619 28.65 15.19 42.16
CA GLU A 619 28.63 16.57 42.67
C GLU A 619 27.20 17.08 42.86
N ILE A 620 26.30 16.83 41.91
CA ILE A 620 24.89 17.21 42.01
C ILE A 620 24.23 16.54 43.22
N GLN A 621 24.51 15.26 43.48
CA GLN A 621 24.00 14.56 44.67
C GLN A 621 24.52 15.18 45.96
N GLN A 622 25.81 15.54 46.00
CA GLN A 622 26.40 16.20 47.17
C GLN A 622 25.73 17.55 47.44
N TRP A 623 25.60 18.41 46.44
CA TRP A 623 24.91 19.69 46.58
C TRP A 623 23.45 19.54 46.98
N THR A 624 22.75 18.55 46.43
CA THR A 624 21.36 18.25 46.81
C THR A 624 21.24 17.89 48.29
N SER A 625 22.20 17.14 48.83
CA SER A 625 22.22 16.79 50.26
C SER A 625 22.46 18.01 51.16
N THR A 626 23.35 18.92 50.75
CA THR A 626 23.63 20.17 51.46
C THR A 626 22.41 21.08 51.49
N VAL A 627 21.70 21.23 50.36
CA VAL A 627 20.47 22.02 50.29
C VAL A 627 19.42 21.48 51.26
N LYS A 628 19.21 20.16 51.29
CA LYS A 628 18.26 19.53 52.23
C LYS A 628 18.64 19.75 53.70
N TYR A 629 19.94 19.76 54.02
CA TYR A 629 20.42 20.05 55.37
C TYR A 629 20.06 21.48 55.80
N TYR A 630 20.31 22.48 54.94
CA TYR A 630 19.95 23.86 55.25
C TYR A 630 18.43 24.08 55.31
N GLU A 631 17.65 23.42 54.45
CA GLU A 631 16.19 23.46 54.50
C GLU A 631 15.66 22.97 55.85
N ALA A 632 16.16 21.83 56.35
CA ALA A 632 15.80 21.30 57.67
C ALA A 632 16.19 22.24 58.81
N TYR A 633 17.37 22.87 58.74
CA TYR A 633 17.83 23.82 59.74
C TYR A 633 16.94 25.08 59.79
N CYS A 634 16.55 25.62 58.62
CA CYS A 634 15.62 26.75 58.54
C CYS A 634 14.24 26.42 59.12
N HIS A 635 13.74 25.20 58.89
CA HIS A 635 12.50 24.74 59.51
C HIS A 635 12.61 24.71 61.05
N GLN A 636 13.70 24.17 61.59
CA GLN A 636 13.91 24.13 63.05
C GLN A 636 13.95 25.54 63.66
N CYS A 637 14.71 26.47 63.07
CA CYS A 637 14.76 27.86 63.55
C CYS A 637 13.37 28.52 63.52
N THR A 638 12.56 28.23 62.50
CA THR A 638 11.20 28.76 62.38
C THR A 638 10.30 28.25 63.50
N ASP A 639 10.39 26.96 63.84
CA ASP A 639 9.62 26.35 64.92
C ASP A 639 10.02 26.91 66.30
N GLU A 640 11.32 27.08 66.55
CA GLU A 640 11.82 27.70 67.79
C GLU A 640 11.35 29.16 67.91
N LEU A 641 11.40 29.93 66.81
CA LEU A 641 10.91 31.31 66.79
C LEU A 641 9.41 31.39 67.10
N ASN A 642 8.63 30.47 66.54
CA ASN A 642 7.19 30.37 66.82
C ASN A 642 6.91 30.03 68.29
N GLN A 643 7.72 29.17 68.93
CA GLN A 643 7.60 28.90 70.37
C GLN A 643 7.88 30.15 71.22
N VAL A 644 8.92 30.92 70.88
CA VAL A 644 9.24 32.17 71.57
C VAL A 644 8.11 33.19 71.43
N ILE A 645 7.58 33.37 70.21
CA ILE A 645 6.44 34.25 69.93
C ILE A 645 5.23 33.84 70.78
N SER A 646 4.91 32.54 70.85
CA SER A 646 3.79 32.04 71.66
C SER A 646 3.96 32.27 73.18
N SER A 647 5.21 32.29 73.64
CA SER A 647 5.54 32.53 75.05
C SER A 647 5.47 34.02 75.39
N LEU A 648 5.93 34.88 74.47
CA LEU A 648 5.80 36.33 74.56
C LEU A 648 4.34 36.79 74.50
N GLN A 649 3.51 36.16 73.67
CA GLN A 649 2.06 36.41 73.64
C GLN A 649 1.40 36.05 74.99
N ARG A 650 1.75 34.90 75.59
CA ARG A 650 1.26 34.53 76.92
C ARG A 650 1.71 35.51 78.02
N LEU A 651 2.93 36.05 77.95
CA LEU A 651 3.39 37.09 78.87
C LEU A 651 2.64 38.41 78.67
N LYS A 652 2.34 38.79 77.42
CA LYS A 652 1.57 39.99 77.09
C LYS A 652 0.15 39.95 77.67
N ASP A 653 -0.49 38.79 77.69
CA ASP A 653 -1.85 38.62 78.25
C ASP A 653 -1.88 38.68 79.79
N CYS A 654 -0.73 38.65 80.47
CA CYS A 654 -0.62 38.74 81.93
C CYS A 654 -0.48 40.17 82.48
N PHE A 655 -0.33 41.19 81.63
CA PHE A 655 -0.21 42.60 82.05
C PHE A 655 -1.44 43.44 81.65
N PRO A 656 -2.03 44.25 82.55
CA PRO A 656 -3.13 45.15 82.19
C PRO A 656 -2.63 46.33 81.34
N PRO A 657 -3.50 46.96 80.51
CA PRO A 657 -3.06 47.95 79.53
C PRO A 657 -2.66 49.25 80.23
N ILE A 658 -1.41 49.69 80.01
CA ILE A 658 -0.93 51.01 80.44
C ILE A 658 -0.84 51.95 79.24
N MET A 659 -1.40 53.13 79.47
CA MET A 659 -1.60 54.26 78.56
C MET A 659 -0.30 54.99 78.16
N CYS A 660 -0.32 55.46 76.90
CA CYS A 660 0.29 56.67 76.31
C CYS A 660 1.74 57.08 76.62
N GLY A 661 2.48 57.34 75.53
CA GLY A 661 3.69 58.18 75.53
C GLY A 661 4.29 58.32 74.13
N GLU A 662 4.09 59.49 73.54
CA GLU A 662 4.62 60.12 72.32
C GLU A 662 5.81 59.53 71.52
N VAL A 663 5.58 59.50 70.19
CA VAL A 663 6.42 60.00 69.06
C VAL A 663 7.79 59.35 68.79
N ILE A 664 7.99 58.90 67.54
CA ILE A 664 8.99 59.40 66.58
C ILE A 664 8.66 58.81 65.18
N GLU A 665 8.43 59.70 64.22
CA GLU A 665 8.46 59.42 62.78
C GLU A 665 9.89 59.04 62.34
N PHE A 666 10.03 57.97 61.56
CA PHE A 666 10.91 57.89 60.40
C PHE A 666 10.38 56.83 59.41
#